data_AF-A0A918I3W7-F1
#
_entry.id   AF-A0A918I3W7-F1
#
_cell.length_a   1.000
_cell.length_b   1.000
_cell.length_c   1.000
_cell.angle_alpha   90.00
_cell.angle_beta   90.00
_cell.angle_gamma   90.00
#
_symmetry.space_group_name_H-M   'P 1'
#
loop_
_entity.id
_entity.type
_entity.pdbx_description
1 polymer ?
#
loop_
_entity_poly.entity_id
_entity_poly.type
_entity_poly.pdbx_seq_one_letter_code
_entity_poly.pdbx_strand_id
1 'polypeptide(L)'
;MNGELTLSFLNRIAARYHLGIREVLAAITDVGGQQNLTGMLYPDSEIHLNAQARERVAALCRVLQHVLEEALPAWRREEPCGKYGSGPVGRLMRGEEVVAAWGPACPACTAARTGRRVPARRYLAPGERVCARHRYWLLFLPGTNGLPVPLGPCPEVVDAQRRHVRLLRRSPAGVQAFEVARAITGSWWDQPWPNEERLWPTRLEATRPTGADPGWWKVAARDLITYPETVTLARLLVSRPLQHRTVAEPSGHLPYRLGELPGLLAEVAGRLGRPWLAHHLATVTHGPLYTWAHSCVHTGAASTPAAQRTLWKVHSSHRPRPLSDLLPHPPATDGTPPAARTARRLRGHSLQAEEAFQTGLAQAHAYHQQHGHLAVPKEDTPADYPLGQWLANTRARHTRMPAHQAAALHALYPWWNVPWSTLWQRTWHQARDHAEAHGPLEPARGFPATSYSLGEWLYLQCTRYPGLHPEQQRLLNQIGIDDAAVAAARPRRRNLKAGAEEALAHARSYAAEHGSLASVTSATVHEGFRLGQWLANQRNYQRTGHRPLPAGRAQALAAIDPWWRPPWHLKWQRSYDRAHSAADRRPLRPGSSFIDLDDSLSTRWLRRQCSTYDELSKEQQQLLAGIGITTEVARAARDHARTTPKRRTAAPTADVKDTSGHALGAAGSATL
;
A
#
# COMPACT_ATOMS: atom_id res chain seq x y z
N MET A 1 1.59 28.46 37.75
CA MET A 1 0.25 27.82 37.73
C MET A 1 0.45 26.37 37.33
N ASN A 2 -0.32 25.41 37.86
CA ASN A 2 -0.13 24.01 37.46
C ASN A 2 -0.29 23.83 35.92
N GLY A 3 0.67 23.17 35.29
CA GLY A 3 0.72 22.91 33.85
C GLY A 3 1.25 24.08 33.01
N GLU A 4 1.86 25.09 33.62
CA GLU A 4 2.42 26.25 32.92
C GLU A 4 3.73 25.92 32.20
N LEU A 5 3.94 26.57 31.06
CA LEU A 5 5.19 26.50 30.29
C LEU A 5 6.33 27.16 31.09
N THR A 6 7.54 26.60 31.08
CA THR A 6 8.66 27.16 31.87
C THR A 6 9.00 28.56 31.40
N LEU A 7 9.06 28.78 30.07
CA LEU A 7 9.33 30.11 29.54
C LEU A 7 8.18 31.09 29.82
N SER A 8 6.93 30.61 29.85
CA SER A 8 5.79 31.44 30.28
C SER A 8 5.92 31.90 31.73
N PHE A 9 6.33 30.99 32.62
CA PHE A 9 6.57 31.31 34.02
C PHE A 9 7.70 32.34 34.18
N LEU A 10 8.81 32.18 33.46
CA LEU A 10 9.93 33.14 33.47
C LEU A 10 9.52 34.52 32.95
N ASN A 11 8.72 34.59 31.87
CA ASN A 11 8.17 35.86 31.37
C ASN A 11 7.35 36.59 32.44
N ARG A 12 6.58 35.85 33.25
CA ARG A 12 5.82 36.44 34.35
C ARG A 12 6.68 36.90 35.51
N ILE A 13 7.76 36.19 35.81
CA ILE A 13 8.77 36.66 36.77
C ILE A 13 9.38 37.96 36.26
N ALA A 14 9.85 37.98 35.00
CA ALA A 14 10.42 39.18 34.39
C ALA A 14 9.48 40.38 34.52
N ALA A 15 8.21 40.20 34.12
CA ALA A 15 7.18 41.23 34.24
C ALA A 15 6.90 41.67 35.70
N ARG A 16 7.01 40.76 36.68
CA ARG A 16 6.80 41.07 38.11
C ARG A 16 7.90 41.96 38.69
N TYR A 17 9.12 41.85 38.15
CA TYR A 17 10.30 42.61 38.55
C TYR A 17 10.66 43.73 37.56
N HIS A 18 9.81 44.01 36.57
CA HIS A 18 10.04 45.03 35.54
C HIS A 18 11.31 44.80 34.71
N LEU A 19 11.69 43.53 34.53
CA LEU A 19 12.82 43.09 33.72
C LEU A 19 12.37 42.62 32.34
N GLY A 20 13.27 42.70 31.36
CA GLY A 20 13.13 42.04 30.07
C GLY A 20 13.36 40.55 30.19
N ILE A 21 12.66 39.73 29.39
CA ILE A 21 12.88 38.27 29.38
C ILE A 21 14.32 37.89 29.03
N ARG A 22 14.97 38.66 28.14
CA ARG A 22 16.36 38.41 27.76
C ARG A 22 17.32 38.60 28.94
N GLU A 23 17.05 39.55 29.84
CA GLU A 23 17.85 39.78 31.04
C GLU A 23 17.69 38.63 32.04
N VAL A 24 16.46 38.17 32.25
CA VAL A 24 16.19 37.01 33.11
C VAL A 24 16.85 35.75 32.55
N LEU A 25 16.78 35.54 31.23
CA LEU A 25 17.44 34.41 30.57
C LEU A 25 18.96 34.48 30.74
N ALA A 26 19.59 35.63 30.49
CA ALA A 26 21.02 35.82 30.71
C ALA A 26 21.41 35.51 32.17
N ALA A 27 20.67 36.03 33.14
CA ALA A 27 20.94 35.81 34.57
C ALA A 27 20.89 34.33 34.99
N ILE A 28 20.07 33.51 34.33
CA ILE A 28 19.94 32.09 34.67
C ILE A 28 20.84 31.19 33.82
N THR A 29 21.14 31.56 32.56
CA THR A 29 21.88 30.69 31.64
C THR A 29 23.35 31.02 31.50
N ASP A 30 23.77 32.26 31.73
CA ASP A 30 25.14 32.65 31.46
C ASP A 30 26.08 32.02 32.51
N VAL A 31 27.27 31.61 32.05
CA VAL A 31 28.30 30.97 32.88
C VAL A 31 29.62 31.66 32.58
N GLY A 32 30.28 32.20 33.61
CA GLY A 32 31.57 32.89 33.43
C GLY A 32 31.51 34.11 32.52
N GLY A 33 30.36 34.78 32.40
CA GLY A 33 30.15 35.93 31.51
C GLY A 33 29.91 35.58 30.04
N GLN A 34 29.75 34.30 29.69
CA GLN A 34 29.42 33.87 28.33
C GLN A 34 28.00 33.31 28.22
N GLN A 35 27.34 33.61 27.09
CA GLN A 35 26.02 33.07 26.75
C GLN A 35 26.08 31.55 26.59
N ASN A 36 25.29 30.84 27.39
CA ASN A 36 25.16 29.37 27.35
C ASN A 36 23.70 28.93 27.12
N LEU A 37 22.99 29.72 26.30
CA LEU A 37 21.63 29.48 25.83
C LEU A 37 21.68 29.18 24.33
N THR A 38 21.08 28.07 23.92
CA THR A 38 21.00 27.69 22.51
C THR A 38 19.58 27.87 21.97
N GLY A 39 19.47 28.24 20.68
CA GLY A 39 18.20 28.46 20.00
C GLY A 39 17.74 29.92 20.00
N MET A 40 16.70 30.20 19.22
CA MET A 40 16.16 31.56 19.01
C MET A 40 14.89 31.76 19.84
N LEU A 41 14.76 32.94 20.44
CA LEU A 41 13.61 33.33 21.26
C LEU A 41 12.47 33.87 20.38
N TYR A 42 11.33 33.19 20.43
CA TYR A 42 10.08 33.58 19.77
C TYR A 42 8.93 33.64 20.79
N PRO A 43 7.80 34.31 20.47
CA PRO A 43 6.63 34.34 21.36
C PRO A 43 6.05 32.96 21.69
N ASP A 44 6.23 31.98 20.81
CA ASP A 44 5.79 30.58 20.96
C ASP A 44 6.90 29.63 21.46
N SER A 45 8.08 30.16 21.86
CA SER A 45 9.17 29.33 22.38
C SER A 45 8.83 28.71 23.74
N GLU A 46 9.44 27.56 24.00
CA GLU A 46 9.57 26.93 25.30
C GLU A 46 11.07 26.76 25.66
N ILE A 47 11.40 26.59 26.93
CA ILE A 47 12.79 26.47 27.40
C ILE A 47 13.01 25.22 28.24
N HIS A 48 14.02 24.45 27.89
CA HIS A 48 14.51 23.33 28.70
C HIS A 48 15.80 23.77 29.41
N LEU A 49 15.87 23.53 30.71
CA LEU A 49 16.94 24.01 31.59
C LEU A 49 17.65 22.82 32.25
N ASN A 50 18.97 22.88 32.38
CA ASN A 50 19.74 21.91 33.17
C ASN A 50 19.58 22.13 34.69
N ALA A 51 20.14 21.23 35.51
CA ALA A 51 20.06 21.32 36.97
C ALA A 51 20.52 22.67 37.54
N GLN A 52 21.67 23.19 37.10
CA GLN A 52 22.23 24.45 37.59
C GLN A 52 21.32 25.65 37.29
N ALA A 53 20.77 25.75 36.08
CA ALA A 53 19.82 26.81 35.75
C ALA A 53 18.53 26.70 36.56
N ARG A 54 18.03 25.48 36.82
CA ARG A 54 16.84 25.27 37.66
C ARG A 54 17.06 25.73 39.09
N GLU A 55 18.24 25.48 39.66
CA GLU A 55 18.63 26.00 40.98
C GLU A 55 18.67 27.53 41.00
N ARG A 56 19.25 28.17 39.98
CA ARG A 56 19.26 29.63 39.85
C ARG A 56 17.86 30.22 39.75
N VAL A 57 16.97 29.60 38.96
CA VAL A 57 15.57 30.05 38.87
C VAL A 57 14.87 29.89 40.21
N ALA A 58 15.03 28.75 40.90
CA ALA A 58 14.47 28.51 42.23
C ALA A 58 14.94 29.57 43.24
N ALA A 59 16.23 29.90 43.24
CA ALA A 59 16.81 30.97 44.06
C ALA A 59 16.24 32.35 43.70
N LEU A 60 16.17 32.69 42.41
CA LEU A 60 15.65 33.97 41.91
C LEU A 60 14.22 34.22 42.36
N CYS A 61 13.35 33.20 42.29
CA CYS A 61 11.95 33.32 42.69
C CYS A 61 11.69 33.00 44.17
N ARG A 62 12.71 32.54 44.92
CA ARG A 62 12.59 32.05 46.30
C ARG A 62 11.52 30.97 46.46
N VAL A 63 11.44 30.05 45.51
CA VAL A 63 10.52 28.91 45.52
C VAL A 63 11.32 27.62 45.53
N LEU A 64 10.95 26.69 46.42
CA LEU A 64 11.60 25.38 46.51
C LEU A 64 11.45 24.61 45.18
N GLN A 65 12.50 23.90 44.78
CA GLN A 65 12.56 23.25 43.47
C GLN A 65 11.42 22.24 43.26
N HIS A 66 11.05 21.47 44.29
CA HIS A 66 9.95 20.49 44.21
C HIS A 66 8.60 21.15 43.89
N VAL A 67 8.36 22.39 44.35
CA VAL A 67 7.13 23.13 44.04
C VAL A 67 7.09 23.52 42.56
N LEU A 68 8.24 23.92 42.01
CA LEU A 68 8.37 24.23 40.58
C LEU A 68 8.23 22.97 39.72
N GLU A 69 8.74 21.84 40.19
CA GLU A 69 8.60 20.53 39.53
C GLU A 69 7.15 20.08 39.41
N GLU A 70 6.38 20.23 40.47
CA GLU A 70 4.95 19.92 40.45
C GLU A 70 4.16 20.88 39.55
N ALA A 71 4.59 22.15 39.47
CA ALA A 71 3.87 23.18 38.74
C ALA A 71 4.20 23.23 37.23
N LEU A 72 5.44 22.91 36.84
CA LEU A 72 5.99 23.12 35.51
C LEU A 72 6.35 21.77 34.85
N PRO A 73 5.52 21.26 33.91
CA PRO A 73 5.69 19.90 33.39
C PRO A 73 7.01 19.64 32.64
N ALA A 74 7.65 20.67 32.09
CA ALA A 74 8.92 20.54 31.37
C ALA A 74 10.15 20.62 32.30
N TRP A 75 9.95 20.93 33.59
CA TRP A 75 11.05 21.26 34.51
C TRP A 75 12.09 20.15 34.66
N ARG A 76 11.68 18.88 34.65
CA ARG A 76 12.59 17.71 34.67
C ARG A 76 12.50 16.81 33.44
N ARG A 77 11.67 17.16 32.46
CA ARG A 77 11.33 16.22 31.38
C ARG A 77 12.48 15.97 30.43
N GLU A 78 13.31 16.99 30.18
CA GLU A 78 14.43 16.93 29.24
C GLU A 78 15.56 17.87 29.71
N GLU A 79 16.74 17.33 30.00
CA GLU A 79 17.94 18.16 30.13
C GLU A 79 18.56 18.40 28.75
N PRO A 80 19.02 19.62 28.43
CA PRO A 80 19.73 19.84 27.19
C PRO A 80 20.98 18.94 27.14
N CYS A 81 20.98 17.94 26.27
CA CYS A 81 22.14 17.08 26.04
C CYS A 81 22.92 17.55 24.81
N GLY A 82 24.26 17.54 24.92
CA GLY A 82 25.16 17.73 23.78
C GLY A 82 25.36 16.43 23.02
N LYS A 83 25.84 16.50 21.76
CA LYS A 83 26.15 15.30 20.95
C LYS A 83 27.27 14.43 21.56
N TYR A 84 28.16 15.01 22.38
CA TYR A 84 29.36 14.35 22.90
C TYR A 84 29.72 14.74 24.36
N GLY A 85 28.77 15.25 25.16
CA GLY A 85 29.08 15.72 26.53
C GLY A 85 27.93 16.48 27.22
N SER A 86 28.25 17.24 28.27
CA SER A 86 27.30 18.12 28.96
C SER A 86 26.75 19.15 27.96
N GLY A 87 25.42 19.21 27.83
CA GLY A 87 24.77 20.14 26.91
C GLY A 87 24.69 21.57 27.47
N PRO A 88 24.06 22.48 26.72
CA PRO A 88 23.98 23.88 27.12
C PRO A 88 23.17 24.06 28.40
N VAL A 89 23.37 25.18 29.09
CA VAL A 89 22.64 25.49 30.34
C VAL A 89 21.14 25.66 30.09
N GLY A 90 20.79 26.25 28.95
CA GLY A 90 19.43 26.30 28.45
C GLY A 90 19.33 26.01 26.95
N ARG A 91 18.20 25.46 26.54
CA ARG A 91 17.84 25.30 25.12
C ARG A 91 16.42 25.78 24.88
N LEU A 92 16.27 26.70 23.93
CA LEU A 92 14.98 27.17 23.42
C LEU A 92 14.46 26.22 22.35
N MET A 93 13.25 25.75 22.55
CA MET A 93 12.52 24.83 21.67
C MET A 93 11.33 25.56 21.05
N ARG A 94 10.99 25.19 19.81
CA ARG A 94 9.84 25.73 19.09
C ARG A 94 9.24 24.66 18.17
N GLY A 95 7.94 24.74 17.95
CA GLY A 95 7.21 23.93 16.98
C GLY A 95 6.45 22.77 17.61
N GLU A 96 5.34 22.39 16.98
CA GLU A 96 4.41 21.35 17.46
C GLU A 96 5.04 19.95 17.52
N GLU A 97 6.16 19.71 16.82
CA GLU A 97 6.89 18.43 16.84
C GLU A 97 7.77 18.26 18.08
N VAL A 98 8.21 19.38 18.67
CA VAL A 98 9.24 19.37 19.73
C VAL A 98 8.72 19.88 21.06
N VAL A 99 7.72 20.78 21.02
CA VAL A 99 7.03 21.26 22.21
C VAL A 99 5.68 20.56 22.30
N ALA A 100 5.43 19.88 23.42
CA ALA A 100 4.14 19.25 23.68
C ALA A 100 2.98 20.27 23.53
N ALA A 101 1.82 19.79 23.11
CA ALA A 101 0.66 20.63 22.81
C ALA A 101 0.36 21.62 23.95
N TRP A 102 0.30 22.90 23.59
CA TRP A 102 0.11 24.00 24.52
C TRP A 102 -0.86 25.03 23.95
N GLY A 103 -1.36 25.92 24.80
CA GLY A 103 -2.13 27.10 24.39
C GLY A 103 -2.10 28.18 25.46
N PRO A 104 -2.82 29.30 25.26
CA PRO A 104 -2.91 30.34 26.26
C PRO A 104 -3.67 29.81 27.48
N ALA A 105 -3.30 30.28 28.67
CA ALA A 105 -4.12 30.10 29.86
C ALA A 105 -5.37 30.98 29.76
N CYS A 106 -6.47 30.55 30.41
CA CYS A 106 -7.66 31.38 30.50
C CYS A 106 -7.34 32.71 31.24
N PRO A 107 -7.59 33.87 30.63
CA PRO A 107 -7.20 35.16 31.20
C PRO A 107 -7.87 35.42 32.56
N ALA A 108 -9.14 35.01 32.72
CA ALA A 108 -9.87 35.14 33.98
C ALA A 108 -9.33 34.21 35.07
N CYS A 109 -8.98 32.95 34.73
CA CYS A 109 -8.32 32.05 35.68
C CYS A 109 -6.95 32.58 36.11
N THR A 110 -6.16 33.08 35.16
CA THR A 110 -4.83 33.63 35.45
C THR A 110 -4.94 34.87 36.32
N ALA A 111 -5.86 35.79 36.02
CA ALA A 111 -6.10 36.97 36.84
C ALA A 111 -6.53 36.59 38.28
N ALA A 112 -7.46 35.64 38.42
CA ALA A 112 -7.90 35.18 39.74
C ALA A 112 -6.76 34.55 40.57
N ARG A 113 -5.80 33.89 39.93
CA ARG A 113 -4.66 33.25 40.62
C ARG A 113 -3.49 34.17 40.89
N THR A 114 -3.28 35.20 40.07
CA THR A 114 -2.09 36.05 40.12
C THR A 114 -2.38 37.46 40.62
N GLY A 115 -3.65 37.83 40.76
CA GLY A 115 -4.09 39.19 41.07
C GLY A 115 -3.88 40.19 39.92
N ARG A 116 -3.35 39.76 38.76
CA ARG A 116 -3.02 40.63 37.61
C ARG A 116 -3.46 40.01 36.30
N ARG A 117 -3.86 40.84 35.33
CA ARG A 117 -4.13 40.39 33.95
C ARG A 117 -2.82 40.24 33.18
N VAL A 118 -2.10 39.15 33.46
CA VAL A 118 -0.87 38.78 32.74
C VAL A 118 -1.12 37.61 31.80
N PRO A 119 -0.53 37.59 30.59
CA PRO A 119 -0.60 36.43 29.72
C PRO A 119 0.17 35.27 30.37
N ALA A 120 -0.31 34.07 30.11
CA ALA A 120 0.36 32.85 30.49
C ALA A 120 0.04 31.76 29.48
N ARG A 121 0.93 30.78 29.33
CA ARG A 121 0.80 29.65 28.43
C ARG A 121 0.89 28.36 29.22
N ARG A 122 0.08 27.37 28.86
CA ARG A 122 0.00 26.09 29.56
C ARG A 122 0.04 24.96 28.55
N TYR A 123 0.59 23.83 28.96
CA TYR A 123 0.37 22.58 28.25
C TYR A 123 -1.12 22.25 28.34
N LEU A 124 -1.73 21.95 27.19
CA LEU A 124 -3.15 21.67 27.08
C LEU A 124 -3.32 20.35 26.35
N ALA A 125 -3.80 19.34 27.07
CA ALA A 125 -4.31 18.14 26.42
C ALA A 125 -5.52 18.49 25.51
N PRO A 126 -5.88 17.63 24.54
CA PRO A 126 -7.06 17.86 23.69
C PRO A 126 -8.36 18.12 24.48
N GLY A 127 -8.49 17.52 25.67
CA GLY A 127 -9.60 17.73 26.60
C GLY A 127 -9.49 18.97 27.49
N GLU A 128 -8.49 19.84 27.31
CA GLU A 128 -8.24 21.01 28.17
C GLU A 128 -8.26 22.33 27.40
N ARG A 129 -8.59 22.29 26.10
CA ARG A 129 -8.61 23.46 25.21
C ARG A 129 -9.77 24.42 25.44
N VAL A 130 -10.71 24.06 26.32
CA VAL A 130 -11.87 24.89 26.66
C VAL A 130 -11.90 25.16 28.16
N CYS A 131 -11.85 26.43 28.55
CA CYS A 131 -12.17 26.83 29.91
C CYS A 131 -13.69 26.94 30.06
N ALA A 132 -14.34 25.85 30.47
CA ALA A 132 -15.80 25.81 30.62
C ALA A 132 -16.33 26.83 31.66
N ARG A 133 -15.54 27.14 32.71
CA ARG A 133 -15.92 28.10 33.76
C ARG A 133 -16.06 29.53 33.23
N HIS A 134 -15.10 29.97 32.42
CA HIS A 134 -15.04 31.34 31.91
C HIS A 134 -15.38 31.44 30.43
N ARG A 135 -15.77 30.31 29.81
CA ARG A 135 -16.22 30.20 28.42
C ARG A 135 -15.20 30.75 27.42
N TYR A 136 -13.96 30.26 27.50
CA TYR A 136 -12.92 30.54 26.52
C TYR A 136 -12.47 29.28 25.81
N TRP A 137 -12.27 29.38 24.51
CA TRP A 137 -11.39 28.48 23.78
C TRP A 137 -9.96 29.00 23.86
N LEU A 138 -9.03 28.11 24.18
CA LEU A 138 -7.63 28.42 24.41
C LEU A 138 -6.85 28.08 23.14
N LEU A 139 -6.94 28.96 22.12
CA LEU A 139 -6.39 28.69 20.79
C LEU A 139 -4.87 28.76 20.81
N PHE A 140 -4.23 27.64 20.49
CA PHE A 140 -2.84 27.66 20.04
C PHE A 140 -2.73 28.40 18.71
N LEU A 141 -1.81 29.35 18.63
CA LEU A 141 -1.55 30.10 17.41
C LEU A 141 -0.03 30.28 17.23
N PRO A 142 0.58 29.65 16.20
CA PRO A 142 2.03 29.70 15.98
C PRO A 142 2.58 31.12 15.93
N GLY A 143 3.77 31.32 16.47
CA GLY A 143 4.45 32.63 16.50
C GLY A 143 3.83 33.66 17.44
N THR A 144 2.85 33.30 18.27
CA THR A 144 2.17 34.20 19.22
C THR A 144 2.13 33.60 20.62
N ASN A 145 1.57 34.32 21.59
CA ASN A 145 1.28 33.77 22.93
C ASN A 145 0.02 32.88 22.98
N GLY A 146 -0.60 32.62 21.82
CA GLY A 146 -1.92 32.02 21.71
C GLY A 146 -3.04 33.06 21.86
N LEU A 147 -4.27 32.67 21.51
CA LEU A 147 -5.44 33.54 21.51
C LEU A 147 -6.60 32.95 22.34
N PRO A 148 -6.98 33.56 23.48
CA PRO A 148 -8.22 33.20 24.16
C PRO A 148 -9.42 33.73 23.36
N VAL A 149 -10.26 32.83 22.85
CA VAL A 149 -11.45 33.17 22.05
C VAL A 149 -12.70 33.04 22.91
N PRO A 150 -13.51 34.11 23.10
CA PRO A 150 -14.76 34.04 23.84
C PRO A 150 -15.77 33.08 23.20
N LEU A 151 -16.39 32.22 24.02
CA LEU A 151 -17.44 31.25 23.62
C LEU A 151 -18.84 31.70 24.05
N GLY A 152 -19.04 33.02 24.22
CA GLY A 152 -20.37 33.60 24.37
C GLY A 152 -21.28 33.22 23.20
N PRO A 153 -20.86 33.47 21.95
CA PRO A 153 -21.65 33.17 20.75
C PRO A 153 -21.81 31.68 20.43
N CYS A 154 -20.93 30.81 20.97
CA CYS A 154 -20.91 29.39 20.65
C CYS A 154 -21.02 28.51 21.93
N PRO A 155 -22.17 28.52 22.64
CA PRO A 155 -22.37 27.71 23.84
C PRO A 155 -22.18 26.20 23.61
N GLU A 156 -22.46 25.72 22.40
CA GLU A 156 -22.35 24.31 22.03
C GLU A 156 -20.92 23.77 22.13
N VAL A 157 -19.90 24.63 22.01
CA VAL A 157 -18.48 24.25 22.20
C VAL A 157 -18.22 23.89 23.66
N VAL A 158 -18.85 24.60 24.61
CA VAL A 158 -18.75 24.32 26.05
C VAL A 158 -19.47 23.01 26.39
N ASP A 159 -20.62 22.75 25.77
CA ASP A 159 -21.34 21.49 25.98
C ASP A 159 -20.60 20.30 25.36
N ALA A 160 -19.97 20.49 24.20
CA ALA A 160 -19.05 19.52 23.60
C ALA A 160 -17.89 19.21 24.54
N GLN A 161 -17.27 20.22 25.15
CA GLN A 161 -16.20 20.02 26.14
C GLN A 161 -16.65 19.12 27.31
N ARG A 162 -17.84 19.37 27.87
CA ARG A 162 -18.40 18.52 28.95
C ARG A 162 -18.60 17.07 28.49
N ARG A 163 -19.08 16.87 27.26
CA ARG A 163 -19.25 15.54 26.65
C ARG A 163 -17.90 14.86 26.40
N HIS A 164 -16.88 15.59 25.97
CA HIS A 164 -15.54 15.06 25.72
C HIS A 164 -14.88 14.59 27.01
N VAL A 165 -14.90 15.39 28.09
CA VAL A 165 -14.39 14.98 29.40
C VAL A 165 -15.11 13.73 29.93
N ARG A 166 -16.42 13.59 29.68
CA ARG A 166 -17.15 12.36 30.01
C ARG A 166 -16.70 11.16 29.16
N LEU A 167 -16.45 11.35 27.86
CA LEU A 167 -15.93 10.31 26.98
C LEU A 167 -14.57 9.81 27.47
N LEU A 168 -13.63 10.72 27.72
CA LEU A 168 -12.27 10.39 28.20
C LEU A 168 -12.29 9.62 29.52
N ARG A 169 -13.24 9.92 30.41
CA ARG A 169 -13.39 9.20 31.68
C ARG A 169 -14.06 7.82 31.55
N ARG A 170 -14.98 7.66 30.61
CA ARG A 170 -15.83 6.45 30.51
C ARG A 170 -15.36 5.43 29.48
N SER A 171 -14.50 5.81 28.55
CA SER A 171 -14.02 4.93 27.49
C SER A 171 -12.51 4.89 27.43
N PRO A 172 -11.88 3.70 27.50
CA PRO A 172 -10.44 3.56 27.32
C PRO A 172 -9.99 3.90 25.89
N ALA A 173 -10.92 3.86 24.92
CA ALA A 173 -10.68 4.26 23.53
C ALA A 173 -10.99 5.75 23.27
N GLY A 174 -11.34 6.52 24.31
CA GLY A 174 -11.85 7.89 24.15
C GLY A 174 -10.86 8.84 23.48
N VAL A 175 -9.56 8.72 23.80
CA VAL A 175 -8.50 9.52 23.19
C VAL A 175 -8.36 9.16 21.70
N GLN A 176 -8.25 7.87 21.39
CA GLN A 176 -8.02 7.41 20.03
C GLN A 176 -9.25 7.67 19.14
N ALA A 177 -10.46 7.54 19.67
CA ALA A 177 -11.69 7.89 18.99
C ALA A 177 -11.79 9.40 18.70
N PHE A 178 -11.34 10.25 19.63
CA PHE A 178 -11.25 11.68 19.39
C PHE A 178 -10.26 12.00 18.25
N GLU A 179 -9.10 11.34 18.21
CA GLU A 179 -8.14 11.50 17.12
C GLU A 179 -8.70 11.07 15.75
N VAL A 180 -9.40 9.93 15.68
CA VAL A 180 -10.10 9.51 14.45
C VAL A 180 -11.16 10.53 14.05
N ALA A 181 -12.00 10.97 14.98
CA ALA A 181 -13.03 11.97 14.70
C ALA A 181 -12.46 13.33 14.27
N ARG A 182 -11.31 13.72 14.83
CA ARG A 182 -10.59 14.94 14.46
C ARG A 182 -10.02 14.84 13.05
N ALA A 183 -9.50 13.67 12.66
CA ALA A 183 -9.10 13.40 11.28
C ALA A 183 -10.31 13.49 10.33
N ILE A 184 -11.46 12.91 10.69
CA ILE A 184 -12.70 12.97 9.90
C ILE A 184 -13.15 14.41 9.68
N THR A 185 -13.37 15.15 10.76
CA THR A 185 -13.82 16.55 10.68
C THR A 185 -12.81 17.46 10.00
N GLY A 186 -11.51 17.25 10.22
CA GLY A 186 -10.46 17.96 9.50
C GLY A 186 -10.51 17.70 7.98
N SER A 187 -10.73 16.45 7.56
CA SER A 187 -10.84 16.11 6.14
C SER A 187 -12.05 16.77 5.46
N TRP A 188 -13.17 16.90 6.19
CA TRP A 188 -14.36 17.61 5.70
C TRP A 188 -14.17 19.13 5.71
N TRP A 189 -13.44 19.66 6.68
CA TRP A 189 -13.11 21.09 6.77
C TRP A 189 -12.30 21.56 5.56
N ASP A 190 -11.35 20.74 5.12
CA ASP A 190 -10.44 21.06 4.01
C ASP A 190 -11.11 20.97 2.63
N GLN A 191 -12.32 20.40 2.54
CA GLN A 191 -13.11 20.34 1.32
C GLN A 191 -13.94 21.62 1.13
N PRO A 192 -14.33 21.97 -0.11
CA PRO A 192 -15.38 22.95 -0.36
C PRO A 192 -16.66 22.54 0.37
N TRP A 193 -17.22 23.47 1.14
CA TRP A 193 -18.46 23.18 1.87
C TRP A 193 -19.66 23.34 0.94
N PRO A 194 -20.65 22.42 1.00
CA PRO A 194 -21.88 22.56 0.24
C PRO A 194 -22.71 23.74 0.76
N ASN A 195 -23.63 24.24 -0.06
CA ASN A 195 -24.47 25.40 0.28
C ASN A 195 -25.38 25.14 1.50
N GLU A 196 -25.65 23.88 1.79
CA GLU A 196 -26.44 23.42 2.93
C GLU A 196 -25.67 23.44 4.26
N GLU A 197 -24.33 23.59 4.25
CA GLU A 197 -23.53 23.73 5.47
C GLU A 197 -23.64 25.14 6.03
N ARG A 198 -24.45 25.30 7.09
CA ARG A 198 -24.69 26.59 7.74
C ARG A 198 -23.98 26.73 9.09
N LEU A 199 -23.68 25.63 9.76
CA LEU A 199 -23.23 25.65 11.16
C LEU A 199 -21.78 26.14 11.25
N TRP A 200 -20.90 25.64 10.39
CA TRP A 200 -19.49 26.05 10.40
C TRP A 200 -19.28 27.52 9.99
N PRO A 201 -19.86 28.03 8.88
CA PRO A 201 -19.79 29.45 8.55
C PRO A 201 -20.30 30.36 9.67
N THR A 202 -21.44 30.01 10.28
CA THR A 202 -22.05 30.81 11.35
C THR A 202 -21.13 30.92 12.57
N ARG A 203 -20.58 29.80 13.06
CA ARG A 203 -19.63 29.84 14.20
C ARG A 203 -18.33 30.55 13.83
N LEU A 204 -17.86 30.39 12.59
CA LEU A 204 -16.63 31.00 12.13
C LEU A 204 -16.74 32.52 12.21
N GLU A 205 -17.84 33.07 11.70
CA GLU A 205 -18.08 34.51 11.76
C GLU A 205 -18.34 34.99 13.19
N ALA A 206 -19.15 34.26 13.95
CA ALA A 206 -19.47 34.63 15.34
C ALA A 206 -18.26 34.63 16.29
N THR A 207 -17.18 33.93 15.95
CA THR A 207 -15.95 33.86 16.76
C THR A 207 -14.78 34.64 16.17
N ARG A 208 -14.96 35.25 15.00
CA ARG A 208 -13.89 35.98 14.31
C ARG A 208 -13.45 37.20 15.11
N PRO A 209 -12.16 37.33 15.43
CA PRO A 209 -11.66 38.55 16.06
C PRO A 209 -11.93 39.76 15.18
N THR A 210 -12.25 40.89 15.81
CA THR A 210 -12.48 42.16 15.10
C THR A 210 -11.26 42.52 14.24
N GLY A 211 -11.48 42.77 12.95
CA GLY A 211 -10.41 43.11 12.00
C GLY A 211 -9.56 41.93 11.50
N ALA A 212 -9.82 40.70 11.95
CA ALA A 212 -9.10 39.52 11.43
C ALA A 212 -9.57 39.16 10.01
N ASP A 213 -8.60 38.85 9.14
CA ASP A 213 -8.86 38.35 7.79
C ASP A 213 -9.69 37.06 7.83
N PRO A 214 -10.81 36.96 7.08
CA PRO A 214 -11.65 35.76 7.08
C PRO A 214 -10.94 34.48 6.62
N GLY A 215 -10.04 34.58 5.63
CA GLY A 215 -9.29 33.43 5.12
C GLY A 215 -8.30 32.89 6.15
N TRP A 216 -7.56 33.77 6.80
CA TRP A 216 -6.67 33.47 7.91
C TRP A 216 -7.44 32.85 9.08
N TRP A 217 -8.60 33.42 9.44
CA TRP A 217 -9.41 32.91 10.54
C TRP A 217 -9.98 31.52 10.25
N LYS A 218 -10.39 31.24 9.00
CA LYS A 218 -10.81 29.90 8.56
C LYS A 218 -9.71 28.86 8.81
N VAL A 219 -8.45 29.23 8.61
CA VAL A 219 -7.34 28.31 8.90
C VAL A 219 -7.10 28.17 10.40
N ALA A 220 -7.00 29.30 11.12
CA ALA A 220 -6.64 29.32 12.53
C ALA A 220 -7.71 28.68 13.43
N ALA A 221 -9.00 28.89 13.13
CA ALA A 221 -10.11 28.49 13.99
C ALA A 221 -10.60 27.05 13.75
N ARG A 222 -10.05 26.29 12.80
CA ARG A 222 -10.50 24.94 12.41
C ARG A 222 -10.93 24.09 13.61
N ASP A 223 -10.01 23.86 14.55
CA ASP A 223 -10.22 22.97 15.68
C ASP A 223 -11.30 23.50 16.65
N LEU A 224 -11.47 24.82 16.76
CA LEU A 224 -12.55 25.46 17.54
C LEU A 224 -13.90 25.20 16.88
N ILE A 225 -13.98 25.48 15.58
CA ILE A 225 -15.25 25.44 14.84
C ILE A 225 -15.75 24.01 14.70
N THR A 226 -14.89 23.04 14.39
CA THR A 226 -15.30 21.64 14.21
C THR A 226 -15.46 20.88 15.52
N TYR A 227 -15.05 21.46 16.65
CA TYR A 227 -14.99 20.76 17.94
C TYR A 227 -16.31 20.06 18.34
N PRO A 228 -17.50 20.68 18.21
CA PRO A 228 -18.75 20.02 18.56
C PRO A 228 -19.02 18.76 17.73
N GLU A 229 -18.75 18.81 16.43
CA GLU A 229 -18.88 17.66 15.54
C GLU A 229 -17.83 16.60 15.86
N THR A 230 -16.57 17.00 16.11
CA THR A 230 -15.48 16.08 16.47
C THR A 230 -15.83 15.26 17.71
N VAL A 231 -16.31 15.91 18.77
CA VAL A 231 -16.70 15.21 20.02
C VAL A 231 -17.92 14.32 19.79
N THR A 232 -18.89 14.76 18.99
CA THR A 232 -20.09 13.98 18.68
C THR A 232 -19.72 12.72 17.91
N LEU A 233 -18.91 12.83 16.86
CA LEU A 233 -18.37 11.68 16.12
C LEU A 233 -17.57 10.75 17.02
N ALA A 234 -16.64 11.26 17.84
CA ALA A 234 -15.84 10.42 18.75
C ALA A 234 -16.71 9.53 19.65
N ARG A 235 -17.83 10.07 20.15
CA ARG A 235 -18.80 9.32 20.95
C ARG A 235 -19.56 8.27 20.14
N LEU A 236 -19.90 8.58 18.88
CA LEU A 236 -20.56 7.64 17.98
C LEU A 236 -19.65 6.48 17.60
N LEU A 237 -18.42 6.77 17.18
CA LEU A 237 -17.48 5.74 16.74
C LEU A 237 -17.14 4.75 17.86
N VAL A 238 -17.13 5.20 19.12
CA VAL A 238 -16.92 4.32 20.30
C VAL A 238 -18.13 3.45 20.62
N SER A 239 -19.32 3.80 20.11
CA SER A 239 -20.56 3.08 20.37
C SER A 239 -20.51 1.65 19.82
N ARG A 240 -20.58 0.65 20.70
CA ARG A 240 -20.65 -0.77 20.31
C ARG A 240 -21.84 -1.07 19.40
N PRO A 241 -23.07 -0.57 19.68
CA PRO A 241 -24.18 -0.75 18.75
C PRO A 241 -23.88 -0.26 17.32
N LEU A 242 -23.21 0.88 17.16
CA LEU A 242 -22.86 1.40 15.84
C LEU A 242 -21.81 0.53 15.15
N GLN A 243 -20.78 0.11 15.89
CA GLN A 243 -19.73 -0.78 15.36
C GLN A 243 -20.32 -2.11 14.87
N HIS A 244 -21.18 -2.75 15.67
CA HIS A 244 -21.82 -4.01 15.29
C HIS A 244 -22.72 -3.85 14.06
N ARG A 245 -23.49 -2.77 13.97
CA ARG A 245 -24.29 -2.47 12.76
C ARG A 245 -23.39 -2.32 11.54
N THR A 246 -22.32 -1.54 11.65
CA THR A 246 -21.35 -1.30 10.57
C THR A 246 -20.72 -2.61 10.08
N VAL A 247 -20.46 -3.57 10.97
CA VAL A 247 -19.93 -4.90 10.61
C VAL A 247 -20.97 -5.78 9.92
N ALA A 248 -22.24 -5.68 10.30
CA ALA A 248 -23.32 -6.53 9.79
C ALA A 248 -23.84 -6.08 8.42
N GLU A 249 -23.89 -4.77 8.14
CA GLU A 249 -24.45 -4.20 6.91
C GLU A 249 -23.88 -4.77 5.60
N PRO A 250 -22.56 -4.91 5.42
CA PRO A 250 -22.00 -5.40 4.16
C PRO A 250 -22.08 -6.93 4.01
N SER A 251 -22.79 -7.63 4.92
CA SER A 251 -23.07 -9.06 4.82
C SER A 251 -21.82 -9.94 4.62
N GLY A 252 -20.72 -9.59 5.32
CA GLY A 252 -19.44 -10.31 5.28
C GLY A 252 -18.46 -9.82 4.21
N HIS A 253 -18.83 -8.86 3.37
CA HIS A 253 -17.92 -8.22 2.43
C HIS A 253 -17.22 -7.00 3.03
N LEU A 254 -16.04 -6.67 2.50
CA LEU A 254 -15.44 -5.37 2.77
C LEU A 254 -16.15 -4.31 1.93
N PRO A 255 -16.51 -3.14 2.51
CA PRO A 255 -17.18 -2.09 1.78
C PRO A 255 -16.23 -1.49 0.73
N TYR A 256 -16.74 -1.28 -0.49
CA TYR A 256 -16.07 -0.53 -1.55
C TYR A 256 -16.28 0.98 -1.39
N ARG A 257 -17.46 1.39 -0.91
CA ARG A 257 -17.82 2.79 -0.65
C ARG A 257 -18.68 2.92 0.59
N LEU A 258 -18.72 4.12 1.19
CA LEU A 258 -19.54 4.36 2.38
C LEU A 258 -21.05 4.21 2.13
N GLY A 259 -21.53 4.35 0.90
CA GLY A 259 -22.94 4.15 0.55
C GLY A 259 -23.45 2.72 0.78
N GLU A 260 -22.56 1.75 0.95
CA GLU A 260 -22.90 0.36 1.33
C GLU A 260 -23.12 0.21 2.85
N LEU A 261 -22.96 1.30 3.62
CA LEU A 261 -23.14 1.36 5.06
C LEU A 261 -24.22 2.40 5.43
N PRO A 262 -25.48 2.23 4.98
CA PRO A 262 -26.52 3.25 5.08
C PRO A 262 -26.87 3.61 6.54
N GLY A 263 -26.83 2.66 7.48
CA GLY A 263 -27.11 2.93 8.89
C GLY A 263 -25.97 3.65 9.60
N LEU A 264 -24.71 3.46 9.18
CA LEU A 264 -23.61 4.31 9.64
C LEU A 264 -23.83 5.76 9.17
N LEU A 265 -24.14 5.96 7.89
CA LEU A 265 -24.36 7.28 7.32
C LEU A 265 -25.56 8.00 7.93
N ALA A 266 -26.67 7.30 8.14
CA ALA A 266 -27.87 7.84 8.77
C ALA A 266 -27.60 8.28 10.22
N GLU A 267 -26.90 7.46 11.01
CA GLU A 267 -26.56 7.81 12.40
C GLU A 267 -25.63 9.02 12.46
N VAL A 268 -24.60 9.08 11.60
CA VAL A 268 -23.68 10.23 11.52
C VAL A 268 -24.43 11.50 11.12
N ALA A 269 -25.21 11.46 10.04
CA ALA A 269 -25.99 12.60 9.55
C ALA A 269 -27.00 13.11 10.60
N GLY A 270 -27.76 12.19 11.22
CA GLY A 270 -28.77 12.53 12.22
C GLY A 270 -28.17 13.14 13.48
N ARG A 271 -27.05 12.59 13.97
CA ARG A 271 -26.40 13.06 15.21
C ARG A 271 -25.65 14.37 15.06
N LEU A 272 -25.18 14.67 13.85
CA LEU A 272 -24.52 15.94 13.53
C LEU A 272 -25.50 17.02 13.08
N GLY A 273 -26.80 16.71 12.99
CA GLY A 273 -27.83 17.65 12.54
C GLY A 273 -27.66 18.06 11.07
N ARG A 274 -27.12 17.16 10.23
CA ARG A 274 -26.78 17.40 8.83
C ARG A 274 -27.36 16.29 7.94
N PRO A 275 -28.67 16.32 7.63
CA PRO A 275 -29.31 15.25 6.85
C PRO A 275 -28.70 15.08 5.45
N TRP A 276 -28.22 16.16 4.83
CA TRP A 276 -27.54 16.15 3.53
C TRP A 276 -26.21 15.36 3.52
N LEU A 277 -25.60 15.15 4.69
CA LEU A 277 -24.27 14.55 4.81
C LEU A 277 -24.27 13.08 4.34
N ALA A 278 -25.34 12.33 4.59
CA ALA A 278 -25.43 10.94 4.17
C ALA A 278 -25.31 10.79 2.64
N HIS A 279 -25.99 11.66 1.88
CA HIS A 279 -25.92 11.65 0.42
C HIS A 279 -24.50 11.99 -0.08
N HIS A 280 -23.89 13.03 0.49
CA HIS A 280 -22.54 13.47 0.10
C HIS A 280 -21.46 12.43 0.41
N LEU A 281 -21.63 11.67 1.50
CA LEU A 281 -20.69 10.63 1.89
C LEU A 281 -20.88 9.32 1.13
N ALA A 282 -22.04 9.06 0.52
CA ALA A 282 -22.35 7.77 -0.08
C ALA A 282 -21.38 7.33 -1.20
N THR A 283 -20.80 8.28 -1.92
CA THR A 283 -19.84 8.03 -3.01
C THR A 283 -18.39 7.93 -2.52
N VAL A 284 -18.13 8.20 -1.25
CA VAL A 284 -16.77 8.24 -0.71
C VAL A 284 -16.17 6.84 -0.61
N THR A 285 -15.01 6.67 -1.24
CA THR A 285 -14.22 5.43 -1.32
C THR A 285 -12.89 5.50 -0.55
N HIS A 286 -12.63 6.62 0.12
CA HIS A 286 -11.35 6.90 0.75
C HIS A 286 -11.47 7.92 1.88
N GLY A 287 -10.35 8.24 2.54
CA GLY A 287 -10.31 9.19 3.65
C GLY A 287 -10.54 8.55 5.02
N PRO A 288 -10.52 9.34 6.09
CA PRO A 288 -10.50 8.85 7.47
C PRO A 288 -11.78 8.11 7.89
N LEU A 289 -12.97 8.58 7.48
CA LEU A 289 -14.23 7.90 7.83
C LEU A 289 -14.33 6.54 7.13
N TYR A 290 -14.04 6.50 5.82
CA TYR A 290 -13.95 5.24 5.07
C TYR A 290 -12.91 4.30 5.68
N THR A 291 -11.73 4.80 6.03
CA THR A 291 -10.65 3.99 6.63
C THR A 291 -11.08 3.39 7.96
N TRP A 292 -11.77 4.16 8.82
CA TRP A 292 -12.33 3.64 10.06
C TRP A 292 -13.41 2.58 9.80
N ALA A 293 -14.36 2.84 8.88
CA ALA A 293 -15.44 1.92 8.55
C ALA A 293 -14.91 0.61 7.97
N HIS A 294 -13.99 0.68 7.00
CA HIS A 294 -13.27 -0.45 6.44
C HIS A 294 -12.55 -1.25 7.54
N SER A 295 -11.85 -0.57 8.46
CA SER A 295 -11.14 -1.24 9.56
C SER A 295 -12.11 -1.88 10.57
N CYS A 296 -13.26 -1.27 10.81
CA CYS A 296 -14.33 -1.80 11.64
C CYS A 296 -14.86 -3.13 11.08
N VAL A 297 -15.20 -3.15 9.77
CA VAL A 297 -15.64 -4.36 9.08
C VAL A 297 -14.54 -5.42 9.02
N HIS A 298 -13.33 -5.02 8.59
CA HIS A 298 -12.19 -5.93 8.44
C HIS A 298 -11.81 -6.65 9.75
N THR A 299 -11.91 -5.95 10.87
CA THR A 299 -11.58 -6.52 12.19
C THR A 299 -12.78 -7.15 12.91
N GLY A 300 -13.98 -7.12 12.31
CA GLY A 300 -15.22 -7.53 12.94
C GLY A 300 -15.52 -6.76 14.24
N ALA A 301 -15.02 -5.54 14.38
CA ALA A 301 -15.02 -4.74 15.61
C ALA A 301 -14.50 -5.48 16.86
N ALA A 302 -13.60 -6.45 16.68
CA ALA A 302 -13.13 -7.31 17.74
C ALA A 302 -12.43 -6.52 18.87
N SER A 303 -12.59 -7.01 20.10
CA SER A 303 -11.98 -6.39 21.29
C SER A 303 -10.49 -6.75 21.46
N THR A 304 -9.89 -7.50 20.54
CA THR A 304 -8.48 -7.90 20.65
C THR A 304 -7.57 -6.67 20.54
N PRO A 305 -6.41 -6.64 21.22
CA PRO A 305 -5.48 -5.50 21.14
C PRO A 305 -5.02 -5.18 19.71
N ALA A 306 -4.86 -6.20 18.85
CA ALA A 306 -4.49 -6.00 17.45
C ALA A 306 -5.63 -5.36 16.63
N ALA A 307 -6.87 -5.81 16.82
CA ALA A 307 -8.04 -5.23 16.17
C ALA A 307 -8.26 -3.77 16.62
N GLN A 308 -8.20 -3.51 17.93
CA GLN A 308 -8.34 -2.15 18.47
C GLN A 308 -7.24 -1.21 17.97
N ARG A 309 -5.98 -1.67 17.90
CA ARG A 309 -4.88 -0.87 17.31
C ARG A 309 -5.12 -0.56 15.84
N THR A 310 -5.74 -1.45 15.09
CA THR A 310 -6.06 -1.25 13.67
C THR A 310 -7.23 -0.30 13.49
N LEU A 311 -8.33 -0.54 14.22
CA LEU A 311 -9.56 0.27 14.17
C LEU A 311 -9.31 1.75 14.48
N TRP A 312 -8.48 2.03 15.48
CA TRP A 312 -8.23 3.39 15.94
C TRP A 312 -6.97 4.03 15.34
N LYS A 313 -6.37 3.42 14.33
CA LYS A 313 -5.16 3.93 13.70
C LYS A 313 -5.47 5.12 12.79
N VAL A 314 -4.97 6.30 13.16
CA VAL A 314 -4.92 7.45 12.25
C VAL A 314 -3.58 7.46 11.52
N HIS A 315 -3.62 7.35 10.20
CA HIS A 315 -2.43 7.48 9.35
C HIS A 315 -2.01 8.95 9.21
N SER A 316 -0.73 9.22 9.02
CA SER A 316 -0.21 10.59 8.88
C SER A 316 -0.87 11.36 7.73
N SER A 317 -1.24 10.69 6.65
CA SER A 317 -1.96 11.28 5.50
C SER A 317 -3.36 11.80 5.84
N HIS A 318 -3.97 11.28 6.91
CA HIS A 318 -5.31 11.67 7.35
C HIS A 318 -5.27 12.61 8.56
N ARG A 319 -4.09 12.86 9.14
CA ARG A 319 -3.98 13.79 10.26
C ARG A 319 -4.18 15.21 9.76
N PRO A 320 -4.98 16.04 10.47
CA PRO A 320 -5.08 17.45 10.14
C PRO A 320 -3.70 18.09 10.19
N ARG A 321 -3.40 18.95 9.22
CA ARG A 321 -2.12 19.64 9.17
C ARG A 321 -1.92 20.53 10.40
N PRO A 322 -0.69 20.60 10.96
CA PRO A 322 -0.32 21.57 11.99
C PRO A 322 -0.61 23.00 11.53
N LEU A 323 -0.98 23.88 12.47
CA LEU A 323 -1.23 25.28 12.13
C LEU A 323 0.07 25.98 11.70
N SER A 324 1.22 25.53 12.21
CA SER A 324 2.54 26.04 11.83
C SER A 324 2.86 25.88 10.34
N ASP A 325 2.24 24.89 9.69
CA ASP A 325 2.47 24.63 8.26
C ASP A 325 1.49 25.41 7.38
N LEU A 326 0.35 25.82 7.93
CA LEU A 326 -0.77 26.40 7.19
C LEU A 326 -0.79 27.93 7.27
N LEU A 327 -0.36 28.49 8.40
CA LEU A 327 -0.37 29.92 8.61
C LEU A 327 0.97 30.54 8.19
N PRO A 328 0.96 31.69 7.49
CA PRO A 328 2.17 32.42 7.19
C PRO A 328 2.88 32.79 8.50
N HIS A 329 4.21 32.67 8.51
CA HIS A 329 4.99 33.10 9.66
C HIS A 329 4.92 34.63 9.76
N PRO A 330 4.84 35.21 10.98
CA PRO A 330 5.02 36.64 11.13
C PRO A 330 6.37 37.04 10.51
N PRO A 331 6.45 38.21 9.83
CA PRO A 331 7.72 38.69 9.28
C PRO A 331 8.76 38.78 10.40
N ALA A 332 10.03 38.49 10.06
CA ALA A 332 11.12 38.71 11.01
C ALA A 332 11.13 40.19 11.42
N THR A 333 11.47 40.46 12.69
CA THR A 333 11.52 41.82 13.27
C THR A 333 12.42 42.79 12.50
N ASP A 334 13.23 42.28 11.58
CA ASP A 334 14.31 42.99 10.93
C ASP A 334 13.98 43.29 9.45
N GLY A 335 12.73 43.06 9.01
CA GLY A 335 12.30 43.29 7.62
C GLY A 335 12.86 42.31 6.60
N THR A 336 13.77 41.42 7.00
CA THR A 336 14.33 40.36 6.15
C THR A 336 13.25 39.32 5.85
N PRO A 337 12.87 39.10 4.56
CA PRO A 337 11.93 38.05 4.23
C PRO A 337 12.50 36.71 4.71
N PRO A 338 11.72 35.88 5.42
CA PRO A 338 12.20 34.58 5.86
C PRO A 338 12.63 33.81 4.62
N ALA A 339 13.89 33.38 4.57
CA ALA A 339 14.40 32.59 3.46
C ALA A 339 13.44 31.42 3.23
N ALA A 340 12.90 31.33 2.01
CA ALA A 340 11.97 30.28 1.64
C ALA A 340 12.68 28.94 1.82
N ARG A 341 12.41 28.25 2.94
CA ARG A 341 12.89 26.89 3.14
C ARG A 341 12.37 26.07 1.97
N THR A 342 13.27 25.46 1.20
CA THR A 342 12.90 24.51 0.15
C THR A 342 12.01 23.46 0.81
N ALA A 343 10.71 23.49 0.47
CA ALA A 343 9.72 22.70 1.17
C ALA A 343 9.93 21.23 0.80
N ARG A 344 10.78 20.49 1.54
CA ARG A 344 10.98 19.04 1.32
C ARG A 344 9.69 18.22 1.39
N ARG A 345 8.60 18.83 1.89
CA ARG A 345 7.28 18.25 1.99
C ARG A 345 6.22 19.20 1.43
N LEU A 346 5.32 18.69 0.58
CA LEU A 346 4.08 19.35 0.19
C LEU A 346 2.92 18.73 0.96
N ARG A 347 2.15 19.54 1.70
CA ARG A 347 1.02 19.07 2.53
C ARG A 347 1.41 17.94 3.52
N GLY A 348 2.66 17.92 4.00
CA GLY A 348 3.17 16.88 4.91
C GLY A 348 3.78 15.64 4.23
N HIS A 349 3.64 15.52 2.91
CA HIS A 349 4.18 14.42 2.09
C HIS A 349 5.49 14.79 1.44
N SER A 350 6.44 13.85 1.34
CA SER A 350 7.71 14.07 0.63
C SER A 350 7.43 14.56 -0.80
N LEU A 351 8.06 15.66 -1.23
CA LEU A 351 7.94 16.13 -2.61
C LEU A 351 8.31 15.03 -3.61
N GLN A 352 9.38 14.30 -3.33
CA GLN A 352 9.80 13.16 -4.15
C GLN A 352 8.73 12.06 -4.21
N ALA A 353 8.01 11.81 -3.12
CA ALA A 353 6.93 10.82 -3.11
C ALA A 353 5.70 11.32 -3.90
N GLU A 354 5.46 12.63 -3.92
CA GLU A 354 4.42 13.24 -4.73
C GLU A 354 4.77 13.17 -6.22
N GLU A 355 6.00 13.54 -6.60
CA GLU A 355 6.50 13.41 -7.98
C GLU A 355 6.44 11.94 -8.46
N ALA A 356 6.87 10.99 -7.63
CA ALA A 356 6.77 9.57 -7.95
C ALA A 356 5.31 9.10 -8.12
N PHE A 357 4.37 9.65 -7.35
CA PHE A 357 2.95 9.39 -7.52
C PHE A 357 2.42 9.99 -8.82
N GLN A 358 2.77 11.24 -9.14
CA GLN A 358 2.34 11.90 -10.38
C GLN A 358 2.85 11.16 -11.63
N THR A 359 4.11 10.70 -11.61
CA THR A 359 4.65 9.85 -12.69
C THR A 359 3.84 8.56 -12.84
N GLY A 360 3.53 7.87 -11.74
CA GLY A 360 2.72 6.65 -11.80
C GLY A 360 1.27 6.90 -12.24
N LEU A 361 0.68 8.04 -11.85
CA LEU A 361 -0.65 8.46 -12.28
C LEU A 361 -0.68 8.74 -13.80
N ALA A 362 0.35 9.39 -14.35
CA ALA A 362 0.47 9.61 -15.79
C ALA A 362 0.55 8.29 -16.58
N GLN A 363 1.31 7.32 -16.06
CA GLN A 363 1.41 5.98 -16.66
C GLN A 363 0.09 5.21 -16.56
N ALA A 364 -0.62 5.33 -15.43
CA ALA A 364 -1.96 4.78 -15.27
C ALA A 364 -2.94 5.41 -16.27
N HIS A 365 -2.84 6.71 -16.51
CA HIS A 365 -3.68 7.41 -17.49
C HIS A 365 -3.43 6.91 -18.91
N ALA A 366 -2.17 6.78 -19.34
CA ALA A 366 -1.81 6.23 -20.65
C ALA A 366 -2.34 4.80 -20.84
N TYR A 367 -2.18 3.94 -19.83
CA TYR A 367 -2.72 2.59 -19.86
C TYR A 367 -4.26 2.60 -19.93
N HIS A 368 -4.92 3.44 -19.13
CA HIS A 368 -6.37 3.56 -19.14
C HIS A 368 -6.91 4.01 -20.50
N GLN A 369 -6.23 4.92 -21.20
CA GLN A 369 -6.62 5.33 -22.56
C GLN A 369 -6.57 4.17 -23.56
N GLN A 370 -5.61 3.26 -23.41
CA GLN A 370 -5.42 2.12 -24.32
C GLN A 370 -6.37 0.95 -24.02
N HIS A 371 -6.67 0.70 -22.74
CA HIS A 371 -7.38 -0.52 -22.31
C HIS A 371 -8.74 -0.25 -21.65
N GLY A 372 -9.08 1.00 -21.32
CA GLY A 372 -10.33 1.38 -20.66
C GLY A 372 -10.47 0.93 -19.20
N HIS A 373 -9.39 0.45 -18.58
CA HIS A 373 -9.39 -0.03 -17.18
C HIS A 373 -7.99 -0.05 -16.55
N LEU A 374 -7.89 -0.17 -15.22
CA LEU A 374 -6.61 -0.29 -14.49
C LEU A 374 -6.34 -1.70 -13.92
N ALA A 375 -6.92 -2.76 -14.50
CA ALA A 375 -6.71 -4.15 -14.08
C ALA A 375 -5.38 -4.76 -14.60
N VAL A 376 -4.27 -4.03 -14.44
CA VAL A 376 -2.93 -4.41 -14.94
C VAL A 376 -2.38 -5.64 -14.18
N PRO A 377 -1.87 -6.68 -14.86
CA PRO A 377 -1.09 -7.75 -14.24
C PRO A 377 0.09 -7.19 -13.44
N LYS A 378 0.51 -7.86 -12.36
CA LYS A 378 1.51 -7.30 -11.44
C LYS A 378 2.90 -7.20 -12.10
N GLU A 379 3.20 -8.16 -12.97
CA GLU A 379 4.47 -8.34 -13.67
C GLU A 379 4.59 -7.44 -14.90
N ASP A 380 3.50 -6.82 -15.36
CA ASP A 380 3.49 -6.03 -16.58
C ASP A 380 4.16 -4.67 -16.37
N THR A 381 5.02 -4.32 -17.33
CA THR A 381 5.81 -3.08 -17.38
C THR A 381 5.53 -2.29 -18.66
N PRO A 382 4.31 -1.76 -18.87
CA PRO A 382 3.99 -0.97 -20.06
C PRO A 382 4.92 0.25 -20.15
N ALA A 383 5.48 0.49 -21.34
CA ALA A 383 6.46 1.55 -21.59
C ALA A 383 7.64 1.57 -20.58
N ASP A 384 8.15 0.38 -20.23
CA ASP A 384 9.23 0.14 -19.26
C ASP A 384 8.96 0.68 -17.84
N TYR A 385 7.71 1.07 -17.54
CA TYR A 385 7.30 1.48 -16.21
C TYR A 385 6.59 0.32 -15.50
N PRO A 386 6.95 -0.04 -14.25
CA PRO A 386 6.34 -1.16 -13.51
C PRO A 386 4.94 -0.81 -12.98
N LEU A 387 4.00 -0.52 -13.88
CA LEU A 387 2.66 -0.04 -13.58
C LEU A 387 1.85 -1.05 -12.76
N GLY A 388 1.96 -2.34 -13.10
CA GLY A 388 1.30 -3.42 -12.36
C GLY A 388 1.69 -3.44 -10.88
N GLN A 389 2.99 -3.40 -10.63
CA GLN A 389 3.56 -3.36 -9.29
C GLN A 389 3.23 -2.04 -8.56
N TRP A 390 3.24 -0.90 -9.27
CA TRP A 390 2.85 0.39 -8.71
C TRP A 390 1.38 0.42 -8.28
N LEU A 391 0.45 -0.04 -9.12
CA LEU A 391 -0.98 -0.14 -8.78
C LEU A 391 -1.22 -1.11 -7.61
N ALA A 392 -0.55 -2.26 -7.59
CA ALA A 392 -0.63 -3.21 -6.49
C ALA A 392 -0.18 -2.58 -5.15
N ASN A 393 0.94 -1.86 -5.16
CA ASN A 393 1.44 -1.14 -3.98
C ASN A 393 0.50 -0.01 -3.55
N THR A 394 -0.11 0.67 -4.51
CA THR A 394 -1.04 1.79 -4.27
C THR A 394 -2.33 1.30 -3.62
N ARG A 395 -2.93 0.20 -4.14
CA ARG A 395 -4.07 -0.50 -3.53
C ARG A 395 -3.76 -0.98 -2.12
N ALA A 396 -2.60 -1.59 -1.91
CA ALA A 396 -2.17 -2.05 -0.58
C ALA A 396 -1.97 -0.90 0.44
N ARG A 397 -1.83 0.34 -0.04
CA ARG A 397 -1.65 1.54 0.79
C ARG A 397 -2.90 2.43 0.83
N HIS A 398 -4.03 2.03 0.23
CA HIS A 398 -5.18 2.91 0.03
C HIS A 398 -5.72 3.53 1.33
N THR A 399 -5.74 2.77 2.44
CA THR A 399 -6.18 3.26 3.76
C THR A 399 -5.25 4.30 4.38
N ARG A 400 -4.03 4.45 3.87
CA ARG A 400 -2.99 5.37 4.38
C ARG A 400 -2.48 6.35 3.33
N MET A 401 -3.17 6.45 2.20
CA MET A 401 -2.82 7.39 1.14
C MET A 401 -3.50 8.75 1.37
N PRO A 402 -2.93 9.84 0.83
CA PRO A 402 -3.56 11.15 0.85
C PRO A 402 -4.89 11.12 0.08
N ALA A 403 -5.89 11.84 0.57
CA ALA A 403 -7.23 11.86 -0.06
C ALA A 403 -7.20 12.30 -1.53
N HIS A 404 -6.38 13.32 -1.87
CA HIS A 404 -6.26 13.79 -3.24
C HIS A 404 -5.68 12.74 -4.21
N GLN A 405 -4.77 11.88 -3.75
CA GLN A 405 -4.21 10.79 -4.56
C GLN A 405 -5.27 9.72 -4.84
N ALA A 406 -6.05 9.35 -3.82
CA ALA A 406 -7.17 8.42 -3.98
C ALA A 406 -8.24 8.99 -4.93
N ALA A 407 -8.56 10.28 -4.78
CA ALA A 407 -9.51 10.98 -5.64
C ALA A 407 -9.05 11.03 -7.11
N ALA A 408 -7.76 11.29 -7.36
CA ALA A 408 -7.20 11.30 -8.71
C ALA A 408 -7.33 9.93 -9.40
N LEU A 409 -7.01 8.84 -8.69
CA LEU A 409 -7.18 7.49 -9.23
C LEU A 409 -8.64 7.10 -9.41
N HIS A 410 -9.51 7.52 -8.49
CA HIS A 410 -10.95 7.28 -8.59
C HIS A 410 -11.58 8.03 -9.77
N ALA A 411 -11.17 9.27 -10.02
CA ALA A 411 -11.59 10.04 -11.18
C ALA A 411 -11.12 9.42 -12.50
N LEU A 412 -9.92 8.82 -12.52
CA LEU A 412 -9.41 8.10 -13.68
C LEU A 412 -10.19 6.80 -13.94
N TYR A 413 -10.34 5.97 -12.91
CA TYR A 413 -11.03 4.69 -13.02
C TYR A 413 -11.68 4.35 -11.67
N PRO A 414 -13.02 4.44 -11.54
CA PRO A 414 -13.69 4.24 -10.25
C PRO A 414 -13.31 2.92 -9.56
N TRP A 415 -13.16 1.85 -10.34
CA TRP A 415 -12.84 0.52 -9.85
C TRP A 415 -11.33 0.27 -9.65
N TRP A 416 -10.51 1.31 -9.51
CA TRP A 416 -9.07 1.13 -9.31
C TRP A 416 -8.75 0.38 -8.01
N ASN A 417 -9.57 0.47 -6.97
CA ASN A 417 -9.40 -0.21 -5.68
C ASN A 417 -10.69 -0.93 -5.26
N VAL A 418 -10.80 -2.21 -5.62
CA VAL A 418 -11.97 -3.06 -5.37
C VAL A 418 -11.71 -4.07 -4.26
N PRO A 419 -12.74 -4.53 -3.54
CA PRO A 419 -12.59 -5.52 -2.46
C PRO A 419 -12.39 -6.96 -2.98
N TRP A 420 -12.46 -7.21 -4.29
CA TRP A 420 -12.17 -8.49 -4.93
C TRP A 420 -10.82 -8.48 -5.67
N SER A 421 -10.41 -9.64 -6.22
CA SER A 421 -9.11 -9.77 -6.88
C SER A 421 -9.03 -9.02 -8.20
N THR A 422 -7.86 -8.43 -8.51
CA THR A 422 -7.58 -7.82 -9.82
C THR A 422 -7.74 -8.82 -10.98
N LEU A 423 -7.50 -10.12 -10.71
CA LEU A 423 -7.74 -11.19 -11.69
C LEU A 423 -9.21 -11.27 -12.08
N TRP A 424 -10.12 -11.26 -11.09
CA TRP A 424 -11.57 -11.26 -11.37
C TRP A 424 -11.95 -10.06 -12.23
N GLN A 425 -11.44 -8.87 -11.90
CA GLN A 425 -11.72 -7.65 -12.66
C GLN A 425 -11.21 -7.74 -14.10
N ARG A 426 -10.00 -8.23 -14.30
CA ARG A 426 -9.42 -8.44 -15.63
C ARG A 426 -10.23 -9.44 -16.45
N THR A 427 -10.65 -10.56 -15.86
CA THR A 427 -11.46 -11.56 -16.55
C THR A 427 -12.86 -11.03 -16.88
N TRP A 428 -13.42 -10.15 -16.04
CA TRP A 428 -14.68 -9.45 -16.36
C TRP A 428 -14.53 -8.54 -17.59
N HIS A 429 -13.45 -7.75 -17.70
CA HIS A 429 -13.19 -6.95 -18.90
C HIS A 429 -13.03 -7.82 -20.14
N GLN A 430 -12.33 -8.96 -20.04
CA GLN A 430 -12.25 -9.93 -21.14
C GLN A 430 -13.64 -10.46 -21.54
N ALA A 431 -14.54 -10.68 -20.58
CA ALA A 431 -15.92 -11.10 -20.87
C ALA A 431 -16.73 -9.99 -21.55
N ARG A 432 -16.60 -8.75 -21.09
CA ARG A 432 -17.23 -7.57 -21.69
C ARG A 432 -16.76 -7.38 -23.13
N ASP A 433 -15.46 -7.31 -23.35
CA ASP A 433 -14.87 -7.10 -24.69
C ASP A 433 -15.25 -8.25 -25.63
N HIS A 434 -15.32 -9.48 -25.12
CA HIS A 434 -15.83 -10.62 -25.87
C HIS A 434 -17.30 -10.42 -26.27
N ALA A 435 -18.16 -10.00 -25.34
CA ALA A 435 -19.58 -9.79 -25.60
C ALA A 435 -19.81 -8.64 -26.60
N GLU A 436 -19.02 -7.57 -26.53
CA GLU A 436 -19.04 -6.47 -27.49
C GLU A 436 -18.62 -6.93 -28.89
N ALA A 437 -17.60 -7.79 -29.01
CA ALA A 437 -17.09 -8.24 -30.30
C ALA A 437 -17.86 -9.42 -30.93
N HIS A 438 -18.45 -10.31 -30.12
CA HIS A 438 -19.04 -11.58 -30.59
C HIS A 438 -20.54 -11.73 -30.29
N GLY A 439 -21.15 -10.73 -29.67
CA GLY A 439 -22.55 -10.75 -29.27
C GLY A 439 -22.79 -11.27 -27.85
N PRO A 440 -24.06 -11.36 -27.41
CA PRO A 440 -24.41 -11.63 -26.02
C PRO A 440 -23.89 -12.98 -25.54
N LEU A 441 -23.52 -13.03 -24.25
CA LEU A 441 -23.14 -14.29 -23.60
C LEU A 441 -24.37 -15.21 -23.50
N GLU A 442 -24.21 -16.48 -23.83
CA GLU A 442 -25.29 -17.49 -23.78
C GLU A 442 -25.11 -18.49 -22.60
N PRO A 443 -25.49 -18.12 -21.35
CA PRO A 443 -25.39 -19.00 -20.19
C PRO A 443 -26.11 -20.34 -20.35
N ALA A 444 -27.31 -20.33 -20.95
CA ALA A 444 -28.14 -21.52 -21.14
C ALA A 444 -27.48 -22.58 -22.04
N ARG A 445 -26.57 -22.15 -22.92
CA ARG A 445 -25.81 -23.01 -23.84
C ARG A 445 -24.37 -23.25 -23.37
N GLY A 446 -24.04 -22.80 -22.16
CA GLY A 446 -22.73 -22.98 -21.55
C GLY A 446 -21.62 -22.18 -22.21
N PHE A 447 -21.93 -20.94 -22.64
CA PHE A 447 -20.97 -19.98 -23.18
C PHE A 447 -20.16 -20.52 -24.37
N PRO A 448 -20.80 -20.91 -25.49
CA PRO A 448 -20.15 -21.60 -26.59
C PRO A 448 -19.12 -20.74 -27.35
N ALA A 449 -19.39 -19.44 -27.51
CA ALA A 449 -18.55 -18.51 -28.27
C ALA A 449 -17.27 -18.08 -27.53
N THR A 450 -17.21 -18.25 -26.21
CA THR A 450 -16.04 -17.84 -25.42
C THR A 450 -14.90 -18.84 -25.60
N SER A 451 -13.69 -18.49 -25.15
CA SER A 451 -12.67 -19.50 -24.84
C SER A 451 -13.14 -20.44 -23.72
N TYR A 452 -12.58 -21.65 -23.63
CA TYR A 452 -12.96 -22.61 -22.59
C TYR A 452 -12.77 -22.03 -21.18
N SER A 453 -11.63 -21.36 -20.93
CA SER A 453 -11.31 -20.77 -19.62
C SER A 453 -12.26 -19.62 -19.26
N LEU A 454 -12.62 -18.78 -20.23
CA LEU A 454 -13.57 -17.69 -20.00
C LEU A 454 -14.98 -18.23 -19.72
N GLY A 455 -15.42 -19.25 -20.47
CA GLY A 455 -16.74 -19.87 -20.28
C GLY A 455 -16.84 -20.62 -18.94
N GLU A 456 -15.77 -21.31 -18.53
CA GLU A 456 -15.68 -21.93 -17.20
C GLU A 456 -15.70 -20.88 -16.10
N TRP A 457 -14.98 -19.77 -16.26
CA TRP A 457 -15.01 -18.67 -15.30
C TRP A 457 -16.40 -18.04 -15.18
N LEU A 458 -17.09 -17.78 -16.29
CA LEU A 458 -18.46 -17.23 -16.32
C LEU A 458 -19.46 -18.17 -15.65
N TYR A 459 -19.36 -19.47 -15.92
CA TYR A 459 -20.18 -20.48 -15.26
C TYR A 459 -19.93 -20.50 -13.74
N LEU A 460 -18.67 -20.39 -13.31
CA LEU A 460 -18.34 -20.28 -11.88
C LEU A 460 -18.89 -18.99 -11.25
N GLN A 461 -19.01 -17.89 -12.00
CA GLN A 461 -19.67 -16.68 -11.49
C GLN A 461 -21.16 -16.91 -11.29
N CYS A 462 -21.83 -17.58 -12.23
CA CYS A 462 -23.25 -17.92 -12.11
C CYS A 462 -23.51 -18.82 -10.88
N THR A 463 -22.71 -19.88 -10.71
CA THR A 463 -22.89 -20.79 -9.56
C THR A 463 -22.63 -20.15 -8.19
N ARG A 464 -21.81 -19.10 -8.14
CA ARG A 464 -21.46 -18.37 -6.90
C ARG A 464 -22.21 -17.06 -6.74
N TYR A 465 -23.11 -16.74 -7.65
CA TYR A 465 -23.72 -15.42 -7.81
C TYR A 465 -24.32 -14.85 -6.51
N PRO A 466 -25.08 -15.60 -5.68
CA PRO A 466 -25.64 -15.07 -4.44
C PRO A 466 -24.61 -14.62 -3.40
N GLY A 467 -23.39 -15.18 -3.45
CA GLY A 467 -22.29 -14.83 -2.54
C GLY A 467 -21.26 -13.85 -3.15
N LEU A 468 -21.51 -13.35 -4.36
CA LEU A 468 -20.68 -12.31 -4.95
C LEU A 468 -20.98 -10.97 -4.32
N HIS A 469 -19.97 -10.09 -4.31
CA HIS A 469 -20.14 -8.72 -3.85
C HIS A 469 -21.27 -8.04 -4.66
N PRO A 470 -22.13 -7.18 -4.07
CA PRO A 470 -23.22 -6.51 -4.80
C PRO A 470 -22.75 -5.77 -6.06
N GLU A 471 -21.59 -5.09 -5.98
CA GLU A 471 -20.98 -4.47 -7.16
C GLU A 471 -20.47 -5.47 -8.21
N GLN A 472 -20.04 -6.68 -7.84
CA GLN A 472 -19.73 -7.75 -8.81
C GLN A 472 -20.99 -8.23 -9.52
N GLN A 473 -22.11 -8.40 -8.81
CA GLN A 473 -23.41 -8.73 -9.41
C GLN A 473 -23.84 -7.64 -10.39
N ARG A 474 -23.72 -6.36 -10.01
CA ARG A 474 -24.00 -5.22 -10.90
C ARG A 474 -23.13 -5.25 -12.16
N LEU A 475 -21.84 -5.53 -12.03
CA LEU A 475 -20.92 -5.65 -13.18
C LEU A 475 -21.30 -6.85 -14.08
N LEU A 476 -21.69 -7.99 -13.50
CA LEU A 476 -22.15 -9.16 -14.26
C LEU A 476 -23.46 -8.88 -15.01
N ASN A 477 -24.40 -8.16 -14.39
CA ASN A 477 -25.63 -7.72 -15.04
C ASN A 477 -25.35 -6.86 -16.28
N GLN A 478 -24.32 -6.01 -16.25
CA GLN A 478 -23.94 -5.16 -17.39
C GLN A 478 -23.50 -5.96 -18.62
N ILE A 479 -23.05 -7.21 -18.45
CA ILE A 479 -22.67 -8.10 -19.55
C ILE A 479 -23.72 -9.19 -19.82
N GLY A 480 -24.95 -9.01 -19.33
CA GLY A 480 -26.08 -9.92 -19.57
C GLY A 480 -26.12 -11.15 -18.66
N ILE A 481 -25.41 -11.14 -17.53
CA ILE A 481 -25.45 -12.22 -16.52
C ILE A 481 -26.28 -11.74 -15.33
N ASP A 482 -27.60 -11.71 -15.51
CA ASP A 482 -28.61 -11.41 -14.48
C ASP A 482 -29.13 -12.66 -13.75
N ASP A 483 -30.07 -12.49 -12.81
CA ASP A 483 -30.64 -13.59 -12.03
C ASP A 483 -31.27 -14.69 -12.92
N ALA A 484 -31.88 -14.31 -14.05
CA ALA A 484 -32.48 -15.25 -15.00
C ALA A 484 -31.40 -16.02 -15.77
N ALA A 485 -30.38 -15.32 -16.26
CA ALA A 485 -29.20 -15.90 -16.89
C ALA A 485 -28.45 -16.86 -15.95
N VAL A 486 -28.32 -16.50 -14.67
CA VAL A 486 -27.73 -17.31 -13.62
C VAL A 486 -28.52 -18.59 -13.39
N ALA A 487 -29.84 -18.52 -13.30
CA ALA A 487 -30.71 -19.70 -13.15
C ALA A 487 -30.69 -20.62 -14.39
N ALA A 488 -30.57 -20.03 -15.57
CA ALA A 488 -30.49 -20.75 -16.84
C ALA A 488 -29.11 -21.33 -17.11
N ALA A 489 -28.06 -20.88 -16.42
CA ALA A 489 -26.67 -21.25 -16.70
C ALA A 489 -26.46 -22.77 -16.71
N ARG A 490 -25.72 -23.24 -17.71
CA ARG A 490 -25.33 -24.65 -17.84
C ARG A 490 -23.81 -24.77 -17.91
N PRO A 491 -23.22 -25.84 -17.35
CA PRO A 491 -21.79 -26.07 -17.51
C PRO A 491 -21.48 -26.28 -18.99
N ARG A 492 -20.35 -25.72 -19.45
CA ARG A 492 -19.88 -25.96 -20.80
C ARG A 492 -19.61 -27.45 -21.01
N ARG A 493 -20.29 -28.07 -21.98
CA ARG A 493 -20.03 -29.48 -22.32
C ARG A 493 -18.64 -29.59 -22.92
N ARG A 494 -17.71 -30.21 -22.20
CA ARG A 494 -16.39 -30.55 -22.74
C ARG A 494 -16.57 -31.67 -23.77
N ASN A 495 -16.50 -31.34 -25.06
CA ASN A 495 -16.39 -32.37 -26.10
C ASN A 495 -14.97 -32.94 -26.07
N LEU A 496 -14.73 -33.82 -25.09
CA LEU A 496 -13.47 -34.53 -24.86
C LEU A 496 -13.00 -35.31 -26.08
N LYS A 497 -13.93 -35.69 -26.98
CA LYS A 497 -13.63 -36.41 -28.21
C LYS A 497 -13.07 -35.46 -29.27
N ALA A 498 -13.78 -34.37 -29.58
CA ALA A 498 -13.30 -33.37 -30.54
C ALA A 498 -11.96 -32.73 -30.12
N GLY A 499 -11.82 -32.35 -28.85
CA GLY A 499 -10.54 -31.80 -28.35
C GLY A 499 -9.40 -32.84 -28.26
N ALA A 500 -9.72 -34.13 -28.26
CA ALA A 500 -8.69 -35.18 -28.39
C ALA A 500 -8.30 -35.41 -29.86
N GLU A 501 -9.26 -35.32 -30.79
CA GLU A 501 -9.01 -35.43 -32.23
C GLU A 501 -8.18 -34.25 -32.74
N GLU A 502 -8.49 -33.02 -32.32
CA GLU A 502 -7.71 -31.81 -32.59
C GLU A 502 -6.26 -31.93 -32.06
N ALA A 503 -6.09 -32.36 -30.81
CA ALA A 503 -4.77 -32.56 -30.24
C ALA A 503 -3.95 -33.65 -30.95
N LEU A 504 -4.62 -34.72 -31.41
CA LEU A 504 -4.01 -35.76 -32.24
C LEU A 504 -3.66 -35.22 -33.64
N ALA A 505 -4.44 -34.29 -34.20
CA ALA A 505 -4.12 -33.65 -35.47
C ALA A 505 -2.84 -32.79 -35.37
N HIS A 506 -2.70 -31.98 -34.31
CA HIS A 506 -1.45 -31.24 -34.08
C HIS A 506 -0.26 -32.16 -33.79
N ALA A 507 -0.47 -33.29 -33.11
CA ALA A 507 0.57 -34.29 -32.93
C ALA A 507 1.01 -34.92 -34.28
N ARG A 508 0.06 -35.22 -35.18
CA ARG A 508 0.37 -35.69 -36.55
C ARG A 508 1.14 -34.65 -37.35
N SER A 509 0.68 -33.40 -37.34
CA SER A 509 1.34 -32.28 -38.03
C SER A 509 2.79 -32.13 -37.56
N TYR A 510 3.00 -32.06 -36.24
CA TYR A 510 4.34 -31.97 -35.66
C TYR A 510 5.23 -33.17 -36.00
N ALA A 511 4.70 -34.39 -35.93
CA ALA A 511 5.45 -35.60 -36.27
C ALA A 511 5.80 -35.65 -37.76
N ALA A 512 4.94 -35.14 -38.65
CA ALA A 512 5.24 -35.03 -40.08
C ALA A 512 6.36 -34.00 -40.36
N GLU A 513 6.40 -32.88 -39.61
CA GLU A 513 7.43 -31.85 -39.79
C GLU A 513 8.79 -32.22 -39.16
N HIS A 514 8.77 -32.88 -38.00
CA HIS A 514 9.97 -33.10 -37.19
C HIS A 514 10.35 -34.57 -37.01
N GLY A 515 9.61 -35.51 -37.60
CA GLY A 515 9.86 -36.95 -37.59
C GLY A 515 9.54 -37.68 -36.28
N SER A 516 9.49 -37.00 -35.14
CA SER A 516 9.29 -37.62 -33.82
C SER A 516 8.59 -36.71 -32.82
N LEU A 517 7.75 -37.30 -31.95
CA LEU A 517 7.08 -36.63 -30.84
C LEU A 517 7.95 -36.57 -29.56
N ALA A 518 9.11 -37.21 -29.53
CA ALA A 518 9.98 -37.18 -28.36
C ALA A 518 10.74 -35.85 -28.24
N SER A 519 10.99 -35.15 -29.36
CA SER A 519 11.58 -33.80 -29.40
C SER A 519 10.71 -32.74 -28.71
N VAL A 520 9.39 -32.99 -28.60
CA VAL A 520 8.45 -32.11 -27.92
C VAL A 520 8.82 -31.94 -26.43
N THR A 521 9.03 -30.70 -26.02
CA THR A 521 9.24 -30.30 -24.62
C THR A 521 7.94 -29.81 -24.01
N SER A 522 7.86 -29.69 -22.68
CA SER A 522 6.65 -29.18 -22.01
C SER A 522 6.28 -27.74 -22.42
N ALA A 523 7.24 -26.97 -22.96
CA ALA A 523 7.05 -25.61 -23.44
C ALA A 523 6.67 -25.53 -24.93
N THR A 524 6.72 -26.65 -25.67
CA THR A 524 6.46 -26.64 -27.12
C THR A 524 5.00 -26.30 -27.41
N VAL A 525 4.83 -25.24 -28.22
CA VAL A 525 3.56 -24.82 -28.82
C VAL A 525 3.68 -25.04 -30.33
N HIS A 526 2.76 -25.81 -30.91
CA HIS A 526 2.72 -26.12 -32.34
C HIS A 526 1.42 -25.56 -32.92
N GLU A 527 1.50 -24.71 -33.94
CA GLU A 527 0.31 -24.07 -34.55
C GLU A 527 -0.63 -23.41 -33.53
N GLY A 528 -0.07 -22.79 -32.48
CA GLY A 528 -0.83 -22.18 -31.39
C GLY A 528 -1.37 -23.16 -30.33
N PHE A 529 -1.28 -24.47 -30.56
CA PHE A 529 -1.68 -25.50 -29.61
C PHE A 529 -0.55 -25.87 -28.64
N ARG A 530 -0.82 -25.95 -27.33
CA ARG A 530 0.15 -26.35 -26.27
C ARG A 530 0.43 -27.86 -26.27
N LEU A 531 0.97 -28.35 -27.39
CA LEU A 531 1.24 -29.76 -27.65
C LEU A 531 2.12 -30.39 -26.56
N GLY A 532 3.12 -29.66 -26.08
CA GLY A 532 4.04 -30.11 -25.05
C GLY A 532 3.38 -30.48 -23.73
N GLN A 533 2.52 -29.61 -23.22
CA GLN A 533 1.78 -29.84 -21.99
C GLN A 533 0.76 -30.97 -22.16
N TRP A 534 0.11 -31.04 -23.33
CA TRP A 534 -0.86 -32.08 -23.63
C TRP A 534 -0.22 -33.49 -23.68
N LEU A 535 0.90 -33.65 -24.40
CA LEU A 535 1.64 -34.93 -24.48
C LEU A 535 2.22 -35.35 -23.13
N ALA A 536 2.74 -34.40 -22.34
CA ALA A 536 3.22 -34.68 -20.99
C ALA A 536 2.10 -35.25 -20.10
N ASN A 537 0.89 -34.69 -20.20
CA ASN A 537 -0.28 -35.20 -19.50
C ASN A 537 -0.67 -36.61 -19.98
N GLN A 538 -0.67 -36.89 -21.29
CA GLN A 538 -0.99 -38.23 -21.82
C GLN A 538 0.00 -39.29 -21.31
N ARG A 539 1.30 -38.98 -21.35
CA ARG A 539 2.37 -39.86 -20.84
C ARG A 539 2.20 -40.12 -19.33
N ASN A 540 1.82 -39.10 -18.56
CA ASN A 540 1.61 -39.24 -17.13
C ASN A 540 0.37 -40.08 -16.79
N TYR A 541 -0.74 -39.86 -17.49
CA TYR A 541 -1.97 -40.63 -17.34
C TYR A 541 -1.76 -42.13 -17.55
N GLN A 542 -0.93 -42.51 -18.53
CA GLN A 542 -0.62 -43.90 -18.79
C GLN A 542 0.46 -44.49 -17.87
N ARG A 543 1.23 -43.65 -17.17
CA ARG A 543 2.23 -44.08 -16.17
C ARG A 543 1.63 -44.34 -14.80
N THR A 544 0.71 -43.49 -14.36
CA THR A 544 0.22 -43.50 -12.96
C THR A 544 -1.07 -44.30 -12.76
N GLY A 545 -1.78 -44.66 -13.83
CA GLY A 545 -2.99 -45.50 -13.76
C GLY A 545 -4.23 -44.82 -13.14
N HIS A 546 -4.06 -43.73 -12.38
CA HIS A 546 -5.14 -42.97 -11.73
C HIS A 546 -6.18 -42.39 -12.70
N ARG A 547 -5.80 -42.18 -13.96
CA ARG A 547 -6.73 -41.83 -15.04
C ARG A 547 -6.24 -42.50 -16.32
N PRO A 548 -6.74 -43.70 -16.66
CA PRO A 548 -6.21 -44.45 -17.79
C PRO A 548 -6.42 -43.69 -19.10
N LEU A 549 -5.37 -43.64 -19.92
CA LEU A 549 -5.45 -43.14 -21.29
C LEU A 549 -6.42 -44.03 -22.08
N PRO A 550 -7.46 -43.49 -22.75
CA PRO A 550 -8.36 -44.31 -23.55
C PRO A 550 -7.60 -45.11 -24.61
N ALA A 551 -7.93 -46.39 -24.76
CA ALA A 551 -7.21 -47.33 -25.64
C ALA A 551 -7.09 -46.79 -27.07
N GLY A 552 -8.17 -46.24 -27.64
CA GLY A 552 -8.14 -45.65 -28.99
C GLY A 552 -7.19 -44.43 -29.11
N ARG A 553 -6.99 -43.66 -28.03
CA ARG A 553 -6.03 -42.53 -28.03
C ARG A 553 -4.58 -43.01 -27.89
N ALA A 554 -4.36 -44.04 -27.08
CA ALA A 554 -3.05 -44.68 -26.94
C ALA A 554 -2.60 -45.29 -28.28
N GLN A 555 -3.51 -45.99 -28.96
CA GLN A 555 -3.29 -46.54 -30.31
C GLN A 555 -3.03 -45.44 -31.33
N ALA A 556 -3.81 -44.35 -31.32
CA ALA A 556 -3.60 -43.23 -32.23
C ALA A 556 -2.23 -42.56 -32.04
N LEU A 557 -1.76 -42.39 -30.80
CA LEU A 557 -0.42 -41.83 -30.53
C LEU A 557 0.69 -42.80 -30.93
N ALA A 558 0.53 -44.10 -30.67
CA ALA A 558 1.48 -45.12 -31.10
C ALA A 558 1.58 -45.24 -32.63
N ALA A 559 0.48 -44.98 -33.34
CA ALA A 559 0.48 -44.92 -34.81
C ALA A 559 1.17 -43.66 -35.36
N ILE A 560 1.22 -42.57 -34.59
CA ILE A 560 1.94 -41.34 -34.98
C ILE A 560 3.44 -41.50 -34.75
N ASP A 561 3.83 -42.01 -33.58
CA ASP A 561 5.21 -42.24 -33.20
C ASP A 561 5.25 -43.42 -32.22
N PRO A 562 5.76 -44.60 -32.60
CA PRO A 562 5.83 -45.76 -31.72
C PRO A 562 6.59 -45.49 -30.41
N TRP A 563 7.51 -44.52 -30.43
CA TRP A 563 8.36 -44.13 -29.30
C TRP A 563 7.89 -42.83 -28.64
N TRP A 564 6.63 -42.41 -28.86
CA TRP A 564 6.03 -41.28 -28.15
C TRP A 564 6.07 -41.47 -26.62
N ARG A 565 6.06 -42.73 -26.17
CA ARG A 565 6.25 -43.17 -24.77
C ARG A 565 7.20 -44.39 -24.74
N PRO A 566 8.52 -44.17 -24.73
CA PRO A 566 9.47 -45.27 -24.67
C PRO A 566 9.50 -45.89 -23.25
N PRO A 567 9.93 -47.16 -23.11
CA PRO A 567 10.11 -47.79 -21.80
C PRO A 567 11.33 -47.25 -21.03
N TRP A 568 12.21 -46.49 -21.70
CA TRP A 568 13.32 -45.74 -21.10
C TRP A 568 12.99 -44.26 -20.91
N HIS A 569 13.95 -43.50 -20.37
CA HIS A 569 13.77 -42.07 -20.14
C HIS A 569 13.70 -41.28 -21.46
N LEU A 570 12.74 -40.34 -21.58
CA LEU A 570 12.57 -39.50 -22.78
C LEU A 570 13.82 -38.74 -23.22
N LYS A 571 14.72 -38.42 -22.28
CA LYS A 571 16.01 -37.80 -22.60
C LYS A 571 16.87 -38.68 -23.54
N TRP A 572 16.75 -40.00 -23.45
CA TRP A 572 17.48 -40.94 -24.32
C TRP A 572 16.89 -40.86 -25.71
N GLN A 573 15.55 -40.93 -25.82
CA GLN A 573 14.84 -40.84 -27.10
C GLN A 573 15.14 -39.52 -27.83
N ARG A 574 15.15 -38.39 -27.12
CA ARG A 574 15.53 -37.08 -27.68
C ARG A 574 16.95 -37.05 -28.22
N SER A 575 17.87 -37.70 -27.51
CA SER A 575 19.27 -37.78 -27.95
C SER A 575 19.42 -38.73 -29.14
N TYR A 576 18.64 -39.81 -29.19
CA TYR A 576 18.56 -40.71 -30.33
C TYR A 576 18.00 -40.00 -31.57
N ASP A 577 16.86 -39.32 -31.49
CA ASP A 577 16.26 -38.63 -32.64
C ASP A 577 17.17 -37.55 -33.20
N ARG A 578 17.92 -36.86 -32.32
CA ARG A 578 18.94 -35.88 -32.73
C ARG A 578 20.08 -36.56 -33.49
N ALA A 579 20.57 -37.69 -32.98
CA ALA A 579 21.62 -38.45 -33.64
C ALA A 579 21.14 -39.08 -34.97
N HIS A 580 19.90 -39.58 -35.02
CA HIS A 580 19.25 -40.09 -36.24
C HIS A 580 19.12 -39.00 -37.30
N SER A 581 18.59 -37.83 -36.94
CA SER A 581 18.47 -36.68 -37.85
C SER A 581 19.84 -36.21 -38.38
N ALA A 582 20.89 -36.35 -37.58
CA ALA A 582 22.26 -36.05 -38.00
C ALA A 582 22.82 -37.14 -38.93
N ALA A 583 22.49 -38.41 -38.69
CA ALA A 583 22.86 -39.55 -39.52
C ALA A 583 22.20 -39.54 -40.91
N ASP A 584 20.96 -39.05 -41.01
CA ASP A 584 20.23 -38.88 -42.28
C ASP A 584 20.93 -37.87 -43.20
N ARG A 585 21.64 -36.88 -42.63
CA ARG A 585 22.36 -35.85 -43.39
C ARG A 585 23.78 -36.28 -43.79
N ARG A 586 24.41 -37.15 -42.99
CA ARG A 586 25.77 -37.67 -43.23
C ARG A 586 25.94 -39.05 -42.60
N PRO A 587 26.53 -40.02 -43.30
CA PRO A 587 26.75 -41.35 -42.74
C PRO A 587 27.64 -41.30 -41.49
N LEU A 588 27.18 -41.93 -40.41
CA LEU A 588 27.94 -42.03 -39.17
C LEU A 588 29.24 -42.82 -39.41
N ARG A 589 30.37 -42.29 -38.95
CA ARG A 589 31.69 -42.94 -39.03
C ARG A 589 32.19 -43.32 -37.63
N PRO A 590 31.92 -44.55 -37.17
CA PRO A 590 32.34 -45.05 -35.85
C PRO A 590 33.86 -45.10 -35.70
N GLY A 591 34.57 -45.45 -36.78
CA GLY A 591 36.04 -45.55 -36.81
C GLY A 591 36.78 -44.21 -36.72
N SER A 592 36.10 -43.06 -36.86
CA SER A 592 36.65 -41.72 -36.62
C SER A 592 36.17 -41.13 -35.28
N SER A 593 35.63 -41.96 -34.39
CA SER A 593 34.98 -41.53 -33.14
C SER A 593 33.84 -40.52 -33.37
N PHE A 594 33.15 -40.59 -34.50
CA PHE A 594 32.07 -39.66 -34.88
C PHE A 594 32.50 -38.18 -34.90
N ILE A 595 33.76 -37.90 -35.23
CA ILE A 595 34.30 -36.52 -35.32
C ILE A 595 33.71 -35.72 -36.47
N ASP A 596 33.15 -36.42 -37.47
CA ASP A 596 32.53 -35.85 -38.68
C ASP A 596 31.13 -35.27 -38.43
N LEU A 597 30.59 -35.44 -37.22
CA LEU A 597 29.37 -34.81 -36.76
C LEU A 597 29.70 -33.44 -36.14
N ASP A 598 29.10 -32.37 -36.68
CA ASP A 598 29.28 -31.01 -36.16
C ASP A 598 28.59 -30.79 -34.80
N ASP A 599 27.67 -31.69 -34.40
CA ASP A 599 27.00 -31.64 -33.08
C ASP A 599 27.76 -32.43 -32.01
N SER A 600 28.54 -31.71 -31.21
CA SER A 600 29.31 -32.25 -30.08
C SER A 600 28.47 -33.02 -29.04
N LEU A 601 27.17 -32.73 -28.92
CA LEU A 601 26.27 -33.42 -28.00
C LEU A 601 25.89 -34.82 -28.53
N SER A 602 25.57 -34.93 -29.83
CA SER A 602 25.31 -36.21 -30.48
C SER A 602 26.55 -37.10 -30.51
N THR A 603 27.72 -36.54 -30.84
CA THR A 603 29.01 -37.27 -30.82
C THR A 603 29.30 -37.88 -29.44
N ARG A 604 29.16 -37.08 -28.37
CA ARG A 604 29.40 -37.55 -26.99
C ARG A 604 28.38 -38.62 -26.59
N TRP A 605 27.12 -38.44 -26.98
CA TRP A 605 26.06 -39.38 -26.66
C TRP A 605 26.24 -40.72 -27.41
N LEU A 606 26.57 -40.71 -28.71
CA LEU A 606 26.84 -41.90 -29.53
C LEU A 606 28.05 -42.69 -29.03
N ARG A 607 29.15 -42.02 -28.65
CA ARG A 607 30.30 -42.66 -28.00
C ARG A 607 29.90 -43.39 -26.72
N ARG A 608 29.07 -42.73 -25.90
CA ARG A 608 28.53 -43.35 -24.68
C ARG A 608 27.69 -44.58 -25.00
N GLN A 609 26.80 -44.51 -26.00
CA GLN A 609 25.98 -45.65 -26.40
C GLN A 609 26.83 -46.83 -26.90
N CYS A 610 27.92 -46.59 -27.65
CA CYS A 610 28.83 -47.65 -28.09
C CYS A 610 29.60 -48.29 -26.91
N SER A 611 29.96 -47.49 -25.90
CA SER A 611 30.68 -47.98 -24.71
C SER A 611 29.83 -48.87 -23.81
N THR A 612 28.53 -48.58 -23.70
CA THR A 612 27.57 -49.31 -22.87
C THR A 612 26.60 -50.14 -23.71
N TYR A 613 26.95 -50.47 -24.96
CA TYR A 613 26.03 -51.06 -25.94
C TYR A 613 25.41 -52.38 -25.45
N ASP A 614 26.21 -53.19 -24.76
CA ASP A 614 25.80 -54.50 -24.22
C ASP A 614 24.84 -54.37 -23.01
N GLU A 615 24.76 -53.18 -22.40
CA GLU A 615 23.85 -52.86 -21.28
C GLU A 615 22.53 -52.24 -21.75
N LEU A 616 22.40 -51.92 -23.04
CA LEU A 616 21.18 -51.35 -23.62
C LEU A 616 20.10 -52.42 -23.79
N SER A 617 18.83 -52.01 -23.69
CA SER A 617 17.70 -52.90 -24.03
C SER A 617 17.76 -53.33 -25.50
N LYS A 618 17.14 -54.48 -25.82
CA LYS A 618 17.11 -55.02 -27.18
C LYS A 618 16.51 -54.03 -28.18
N GLU A 619 15.50 -53.29 -27.76
CA GLU A 619 14.82 -52.27 -28.56
C GLU A 619 15.71 -51.03 -28.78
N GLN A 620 16.52 -50.63 -27.80
CA GLN A 620 17.52 -49.56 -27.99
C GLN A 620 18.63 -49.99 -28.94
N GLN A 621 19.09 -51.24 -28.86
CA GLN A 621 20.06 -51.81 -29.80
C GLN A 621 19.49 -51.85 -31.22
N GLN A 622 18.23 -52.22 -31.40
CA GLN A 622 17.54 -52.19 -32.70
C GLN A 622 17.45 -50.77 -33.27
N LEU A 623 17.10 -49.78 -32.46
CA LEU A 623 17.07 -48.38 -32.87
C LEU A 623 18.47 -47.88 -33.31
N LEU A 624 19.51 -48.23 -32.56
CA LEU A 624 20.89 -47.88 -32.88
C LEU A 624 21.39 -48.60 -34.15
N ALA A 625 21.03 -49.86 -34.34
CA ALA A 625 21.32 -50.59 -35.57
C ALA A 625 20.67 -49.94 -36.79
N GLY A 626 19.46 -49.37 -36.64
CA GLY A 626 18.75 -48.62 -37.68
C GLY A 626 19.51 -47.39 -38.20
N ILE A 627 20.39 -46.79 -37.40
CA ILE A 627 21.27 -45.67 -37.81
C ILE A 627 22.70 -46.12 -38.10
N GLY A 628 22.92 -47.44 -38.27
CA GLY A 628 24.23 -48.02 -38.64
C GLY A 628 25.15 -48.35 -37.46
N ILE A 629 24.66 -48.31 -36.21
CA ILE A 629 25.41 -48.72 -35.02
C ILE A 629 25.03 -50.15 -34.65
N THR A 630 25.62 -51.13 -35.34
CA THR A 630 25.49 -52.56 -35.01
C THR A 630 26.42 -52.97 -33.86
N THR A 631 26.29 -54.20 -33.38
CA THR A 631 27.16 -54.77 -32.33
C THR A 631 28.64 -54.72 -32.73
N GLU A 632 28.96 -55.05 -33.98
CA GLU A 632 30.31 -55.03 -34.54
C GLU A 632 30.85 -53.61 -34.60
N VAL A 633 30.01 -52.67 -35.02
CA VAL A 633 30.32 -51.23 -35.10
C VAL A 633 30.57 -50.64 -33.70
N ALA A 634 29.73 -50.97 -32.72
CA ALA A 634 29.89 -50.52 -31.34
C ALA A 634 31.17 -51.07 -30.71
N ARG A 635 31.53 -52.33 -30.99
CA ARG A 635 32.80 -52.94 -30.58
C ARG A 635 34.01 -52.26 -31.24
N ALA A 636 33.99 -52.06 -32.55
CA ALA A 636 35.05 -51.36 -33.27
C ALA A 636 35.26 -49.92 -32.76
N ALA A 637 34.18 -49.18 -32.49
CA ALA A 637 34.24 -47.85 -31.89
C ALA A 637 34.81 -47.86 -30.46
N ARG A 638 34.49 -48.90 -29.67
CA ARG A 638 35.01 -49.10 -28.31
C ARG A 638 36.50 -49.42 -28.31
N ASP A 639 36.95 -50.26 -29.23
CA ASP A 639 38.36 -50.64 -29.38
C ASP A 639 39.20 -49.48 -29.93
N HIS A 640 38.66 -48.72 -30.88
CA HIS A 640 39.27 -47.48 -31.37
C HIS A 640 39.40 -46.42 -30.25
N ALA A 641 38.37 -46.26 -29.41
CA ALA A 641 38.42 -45.36 -28.25
C ALA A 641 39.42 -45.80 -27.17
N ARG A 642 39.75 -47.11 -27.07
CA ARG A 642 40.80 -47.63 -26.17
C ARG A 642 42.22 -47.44 -26.71
N THR A 643 42.38 -47.45 -28.04
CA THR A 643 43.68 -47.38 -28.73
C THR A 643 44.10 -45.96 -29.12
N THR A 644 43.16 -45.01 -29.19
CA THR A 644 43.45 -43.61 -29.49
C THR A 644 44.08 -42.92 -28.26
N PRO A 645 45.30 -42.36 -28.35
CA PRO A 645 45.92 -41.67 -27.21
C PRO A 645 45.06 -40.47 -26.81
N LYS A 646 44.75 -40.36 -25.51
CA LYS A 646 44.10 -39.19 -24.89
C LYS A 646 44.92 -37.95 -25.27
N ARG A 647 44.46 -37.18 -26.26
CA ARG A 647 44.95 -35.83 -26.47
C ARG A 647 44.69 -35.06 -25.17
N ARG A 648 45.75 -34.68 -24.47
CA ARG A 648 45.68 -33.88 -23.24
C ARG A 648 44.80 -32.67 -23.53
N THR A 649 43.58 -32.68 -23.01
CA THR A 649 42.90 -31.45 -22.64
C THR A 649 43.86 -30.72 -21.73
N ALA A 650 44.29 -29.52 -22.13
CA ALA A 650 44.96 -28.61 -21.23
C ALA A 650 44.11 -28.51 -19.96
N ALA A 651 44.72 -28.90 -18.84
CA ALA A 651 44.10 -28.83 -17.53
C ALA A 651 43.91 -27.36 -17.14
N PRO A 652 42.93 -27.08 -16.27
CA PRO A 652 42.39 -25.75 -16.03
C PRO A 652 43.35 -24.91 -15.18
N THR A 653 43.47 -23.63 -15.51
CA THR A 653 44.00 -22.65 -14.55
C THR A 653 42.97 -22.49 -13.43
N ALA A 654 43.33 -22.97 -12.24
CA ALA A 654 42.55 -22.80 -11.03
C ALA A 654 42.81 -21.42 -10.41
N ASP A 655 41.69 -20.78 -10.09
CA ASP A 655 41.42 -19.77 -9.07
C ASP A 655 42.27 -18.50 -8.95
N VAL A 656 41.62 -17.38 -9.31
CA VAL A 656 41.57 -16.22 -8.41
C VAL A 656 40.11 -15.98 -8.03
N LYS A 657 39.86 -16.05 -6.73
CA LYS A 657 38.67 -15.57 -6.03
C LYS A 657 38.20 -14.24 -6.60
N ASP A 658 36.90 -14.08 -6.83
CA ASP A 658 36.24 -13.03 -6.06
C ASP A 658 34.75 -13.23 -5.86
N THR A 659 34.39 -13.07 -4.59
CA THR A 659 33.06 -12.95 -4.03
C THR A 659 32.49 -11.58 -4.35
N SER A 660 31.25 -11.56 -4.85
CA SER A 660 30.20 -10.56 -4.59
C SER A 660 30.61 -9.20 -4.00
N GLY A 661 30.35 -8.13 -4.75
CA GLY A 661 30.30 -6.78 -4.18
C GLY A 661 30.00 -5.67 -5.17
N HIS A 662 28.74 -5.23 -5.20
CA HIS A 662 28.30 -3.85 -5.47
C HIS A 662 28.65 -3.13 -6.79
N ALA A 663 27.57 -2.87 -7.54
CA ALA A 663 27.01 -1.53 -7.84
C ALA A 663 27.86 -0.42 -8.47
N LEU A 664 27.15 0.37 -9.30
CA LEU A 664 27.49 1.65 -9.93
C LEU A 664 28.29 1.46 -11.23
N GLY A 665 27.90 2.00 -12.38
CA GLY A 665 27.03 3.13 -12.65
C GLY A 665 27.75 4.03 -13.66
N ALA A 666 26.97 4.69 -14.51
CA ALA A 666 27.36 5.76 -15.44
C ALA A 666 28.20 5.30 -16.65
N ALA A 667 27.62 5.43 -17.85
CA ALA A 667 27.85 6.58 -18.75
C ALA A 667 29.32 6.60 -19.22
N GLY A 668 29.62 6.42 -20.50
CA GLY A 668 28.99 7.04 -21.65
C GLY A 668 30.11 7.73 -22.42
N SER A 669 30.18 7.49 -23.73
CA SER A 669 30.88 8.24 -24.80
C SER A 669 31.21 7.23 -25.88
N ALA A 670 30.63 7.42 -27.08
CA ALA A 670 31.36 7.82 -28.29
C ALA A 670 32.39 6.74 -28.68
N THR A 671 32.34 6.11 -29.85
CA THR A 671 32.20 6.66 -31.21
C THR A 671 32.05 5.39 -32.06
N LEU A 672 31.06 5.26 -32.94
CA LEU A 672 31.05 5.72 -34.33
C LEU A 672 29.67 5.41 -34.91
#